data_AF-A0A673FKF4-F1
#
_entry.id   AF-A0A673FKF4-F1
#
_cell.length_a   1.000
_cell.length_b   1.000
_cell.length_c   1.000
_cell.angle_alpha   90.00
_cell.angle_beta   90.00
_cell.angle_gamma   90.00
#
_symmetry.space_group_name_H-M   'P 1'
#
loop_
_entity.id
_entity.type
_entity.pdbx_description
1 polymer ?
#
loop_
_entity_poly.entity_id
_entity_poly.type
_entity_poly.pdbx_seq_one_letter_code
_entity_poly.pdbx_strand_id
1 'polypeptide(L)'
;MAEAHQAVAFQFTITPEGIDLQLSHQALRQVYLSGLRSWKKRVTRLKNNVITGVYPASPSSWLFVVIAILATMYTRSDPSMGLIAKIQEHLPNWGSHPRTHENCRTVVSAVLFSTLLWLLLIFTMRLCLKQLLSYHGWMYEQHGKVSNTTKIWAAMVRIFSGRQPLLYSYQGSLPNLPVPAVKDTVKRYMESARLLMSDSEYERMTTLAKEFESSLGNRLQWYLKLKAMWASISDDFLYVTPTPIQAARAGNTLHACLLYRRKLNREEIKPVILNVPLCAAQCERIFNTTRIPGEETDSLIHWQDSEYVAVFHRGRYFRLWLYHAGRMLSPREIEHQIQHILDDPSLPATGEAKLAALTAGDRIPWAQARKEFFSSGVNKRSLDCIEKAAFFVALDDDEQGMMGDDPAGNLDRYAKSLLHGKCYDRWFDKSFTVVLYKNGKNGLNAEHSWADAPIMAHVWEYVMTTDCFQLGYTEEGHCKGDVASSLPPPTRLTWDIPCQERIERSLAVAQTLADDVDFHVLPIQDFGKGSIKKCKISPDAFIQIALQLAYYRNRGSFTLTYEASMTRLFREGRTETVRSCTSESCTFVRALEGGESKEVCRHLFRTAAEKHQHLYRMAMTGGGIDRHLFCLYIVSKYLGEESPFLKEVLSETWRLSTSQTPLQQVELFDFVNHPDYTTCGGGFGPVADDGYGVSYIIIGENMINLHISCKHSCPQTDSHKFGADIKKALMDLLELMSPEKPDPSKAESPMTVRRRHEVAYN
;
A
#
# COMPACT_ATOMS: atom_id res chain seq x y z
N MET A 1 29.58 1.92 -3.06
CA MET A 1 29.86 2.52 -1.73
C MET A 1 30.53 1.54 -0.75
N ALA A 2 31.35 0.59 -1.22
CA ALA A 2 32.44 0.09 -0.37
C ALA A 2 33.57 1.14 -0.32
N GLU A 3 33.75 1.86 -1.44
CA GLU A 3 34.81 2.81 -1.73
C GLU A 3 34.90 3.93 -0.69
N ALA A 4 33.77 4.44 -0.20
CA ALA A 4 33.76 5.54 0.78
C ALA A 4 34.34 5.15 2.16
N HIS A 5 34.22 3.88 2.56
CA HIS A 5 34.89 3.37 3.76
C HIS A 5 36.31 2.86 3.46
N GLN A 6 36.58 2.39 2.24
CA GLN A 6 37.94 2.07 1.80
C GLN A 6 38.82 3.32 1.78
N ALA A 7 38.33 4.46 1.28
CA ALA A 7 39.06 5.74 1.25
C ALA A 7 39.45 6.30 2.63
N VAL A 8 38.85 5.79 3.71
CA VAL A 8 39.23 6.13 5.11
C VAL A 8 40.05 5.00 5.76
N ALA A 9 40.04 3.79 5.19
CA ALA A 9 40.92 2.69 5.59
C ALA A 9 42.32 2.78 4.94
N PHE A 10 42.44 3.54 3.84
CA PHE A 10 43.68 3.77 3.09
C PHE A 10 43.91 5.29 2.93
N GLN A 11 44.51 5.93 3.94
CA GLN A 11 45.12 7.25 3.70
C GLN A 11 46.44 7.03 2.96
N PHE A 12 46.54 7.58 1.76
CA PHE A 12 47.76 7.62 0.96
C PHE A 12 48.32 9.04 0.96
N THR A 13 49.55 9.20 1.42
CA THR A 13 50.26 10.49 1.42
C THR A 13 51.46 10.38 0.50
N ILE A 14 51.44 11.08 -0.63
CA ILE A 14 52.58 11.12 -1.54
C ILE A 14 53.56 12.17 -1.02
N THR A 15 54.70 11.73 -0.49
CA THR A 15 55.81 12.59 -0.08
C THR A 15 56.91 12.55 -1.14
N PRO A 16 57.90 13.47 -1.12
CA PRO A 16 59.07 13.38 -1.99
C PRO A 16 59.91 12.11 -1.81
N GLU A 17 59.71 11.39 -0.71
CA GLU A 17 60.49 10.21 -0.31
C GLU A 17 59.74 8.88 -0.57
N GLY A 18 58.42 8.92 -0.82
CA GLY A 18 57.65 7.72 -1.14
C GLY A 18 56.13 7.86 -0.94
N ILE A 19 55.45 6.71 -0.90
CA ILE A 19 54.02 6.60 -0.58
C ILE A 19 53.91 6.17 0.88
N ASP A 20 53.49 7.07 1.77
CA ASP A 20 53.03 6.69 3.12
C ASP A 20 51.59 6.15 3.03
N LEU A 21 51.30 5.12 3.82
CA LEU A 21 50.13 4.25 3.63
C LEU A 21 49.55 3.82 4.99
N GLN A 22 48.79 4.71 5.62
CA GLN A 22 48.27 4.49 6.97
C GLN A 22 47.03 3.60 6.95
N LEU A 23 47.20 2.36 7.42
CA LEU A 23 46.17 1.31 7.47
C LEU A 23 45.46 1.29 8.83
N SER A 24 44.27 1.88 8.90
CA SER A 24 43.45 1.81 10.11
C SER A 24 42.88 0.40 10.31
N HIS A 25 43.47 -0.37 11.24
CA HIS A 25 42.97 -1.70 11.63
C HIS A 25 41.49 -1.68 12.06
N GLN A 26 41.02 -0.60 12.68
CA GLN A 26 39.60 -0.45 13.01
C GLN A 26 38.74 -0.30 11.75
N ALA A 27 39.15 0.54 10.79
CA ALA A 27 38.43 0.70 9.52
C ALA A 27 38.40 -0.61 8.72
N LEU A 28 39.52 -1.32 8.62
CA LEU A 28 39.61 -2.65 7.99
C LEU A 28 38.66 -3.66 8.66
N ARG A 29 38.59 -3.67 10.00
CA ARG A 29 37.64 -4.51 10.75
C ARG A 29 36.18 -4.14 10.44
N GLN A 30 35.85 -2.86 10.29
CA GLN A 30 34.49 -2.44 9.89
C GLN A 30 34.17 -2.81 8.44
N VAL A 31 35.12 -2.68 7.50
CA VAL A 31 34.96 -3.15 6.11
C VAL A 31 34.70 -4.66 6.07
N TYR A 32 35.48 -5.45 6.82
CA TYR A 32 35.28 -6.90 6.96
C TYR A 32 33.90 -7.24 7.56
N LEU A 33 33.51 -6.61 8.67
CA LEU A 33 32.20 -6.83 9.28
C LEU A 33 31.04 -6.40 8.37
N SER A 34 31.20 -5.34 7.58
CA SER A 34 30.21 -4.92 6.59
C SER A 34 30.11 -5.91 5.43
N GLY A 35 31.25 -6.41 4.93
CA GLY A 35 31.30 -7.49 3.94
C GLY A 35 30.63 -8.78 4.43
N LEU A 36 30.91 -9.20 5.67
CA LEU A 36 30.30 -10.38 6.29
C LEU A 36 28.79 -10.20 6.48
N ARG A 37 28.31 -8.99 6.86
CA ARG A 37 26.88 -8.67 6.92
C ARG A 37 26.25 -8.70 5.52
N SER A 38 26.89 -8.11 4.51
CA SER A 38 26.42 -8.15 3.12
C SER A 38 26.33 -9.58 2.59
N TRP A 39 27.32 -10.43 2.89
CA TRP A 39 27.30 -11.85 2.54
C TRP A 39 26.17 -12.59 3.28
N LYS A 40 26.00 -12.36 4.59
CA LYS A 40 24.89 -12.94 5.38
C LYS A 40 23.51 -12.48 4.88
N LYS A 41 23.35 -11.22 4.46
CA LYS A 41 22.13 -10.72 3.79
C LYS A 41 21.90 -11.47 2.47
N ARG A 42 22.92 -11.60 1.61
CA ARG A 42 22.84 -12.36 0.34
C ARG A 42 22.48 -13.83 0.55
N VAL A 43 23.10 -14.50 1.51
CA VAL A 43 22.78 -15.90 1.88
C VAL A 43 21.36 -16.02 2.44
N THR A 44 20.88 -15.02 3.19
CA THR A 44 19.49 -14.99 3.68
C THR A 44 18.49 -14.82 2.52
N ARG A 45 18.74 -13.87 1.59
CA ARG A 45 17.93 -13.73 0.37
C ARG A 45 17.96 -15.01 -0.48
N LEU A 46 19.13 -15.63 -0.67
CA LEU A 46 19.25 -16.89 -1.42
C LEU A 46 18.45 -18.03 -0.76
N LYS A 47 18.57 -18.19 0.56
CA LYS A 47 17.77 -19.16 1.33
C LYS A 47 16.27 -18.90 1.15
N ASN A 48 15.84 -17.65 1.28
CA ASN A 48 14.43 -17.30 1.14
C ASN A 48 13.94 -17.53 -0.29
N ASN A 49 14.68 -17.09 -1.31
CA ASN A 49 14.39 -17.32 -2.72
C ASN A 49 14.29 -18.82 -3.06
N VAL A 50 15.04 -19.69 -2.36
CA VAL A 50 14.86 -21.14 -2.47
C VAL A 50 13.57 -21.59 -1.77
N ILE A 51 13.28 -21.12 -0.54
CA ILE A 51 12.06 -21.49 0.20
C ILE A 51 10.78 -21.05 -0.52
N THR A 52 10.67 -19.77 -0.90
CA THR A 52 9.56 -19.25 -1.72
C THR A 52 9.61 -19.82 -3.13
N GLY A 53 10.80 -20.09 -3.66
CA GLY A 53 11.03 -20.75 -4.96
C GLY A 53 10.54 -22.19 -5.04
N VAL A 54 10.32 -22.90 -3.92
CA VAL A 54 9.78 -24.27 -3.88
C VAL A 54 8.42 -24.41 -3.18
N TYR A 55 7.93 -23.35 -2.51
CA TYR A 55 6.60 -23.31 -1.89
C TYR A 55 5.49 -23.66 -2.92
N PRO A 56 4.50 -24.53 -2.61
CA PRO A 56 4.09 -24.99 -1.27
C PRO A 56 4.88 -26.16 -0.66
N ALA A 57 5.87 -26.72 -1.37
CA ALA A 57 6.76 -27.72 -0.79
C ALA A 57 7.83 -27.07 0.11
N SER A 58 8.66 -27.90 0.74
CA SER A 58 9.81 -27.47 1.54
C SER A 58 11.10 -28.13 1.01
N PRO A 59 12.29 -27.51 1.22
CA PRO A 59 13.56 -28.17 0.91
C PRO A 59 13.76 -29.52 1.63
N SER A 60 13.06 -29.76 2.74
CA SER A 60 13.05 -31.06 3.43
C SER A 60 12.22 -32.14 2.72
N SER A 61 11.23 -31.80 1.89
CA SER A 61 10.48 -32.82 1.13
C SER A 61 11.27 -33.37 -0.06
N TRP A 62 12.26 -32.63 -0.58
CA TRP A 62 13.25 -33.17 -1.53
C TRP A 62 13.99 -34.37 -0.94
N LEU A 63 14.49 -34.22 0.30
CA LEU A 63 15.19 -35.29 1.01
C LEU A 63 14.28 -36.50 1.23
N PHE A 64 13.00 -36.30 1.52
CA PHE A 64 12.03 -37.39 1.62
C PHE A 64 11.82 -38.13 0.29
N VAL A 65 11.71 -37.41 -0.84
CA VAL A 65 11.62 -38.05 -2.18
C VAL A 65 12.89 -38.82 -2.50
N VAL A 66 14.08 -38.25 -2.26
CA VAL A 66 15.37 -38.92 -2.48
C VAL A 66 15.48 -40.20 -1.63
N ILE A 67 15.15 -40.14 -0.33
CA ILE A 67 15.17 -41.31 0.55
C ILE A 67 14.16 -42.37 0.10
N ALA A 68 12.95 -41.98 -0.31
CA ALA A 68 11.93 -42.91 -0.80
C ALA A 68 12.39 -43.64 -2.08
N ILE A 69 12.93 -42.92 -3.07
CA ILE A 69 13.45 -43.53 -4.30
C ILE A 69 14.62 -44.47 -4.00
N LEU A 70 15.61 -44.03 -3.21
CA LEU A 70 16.75 -44.89 -2.82
C LEU A 70 16.30 -46.13 -2.03
N ALA A 71 15.29 -46.01 -1.17
CA ALA A 71 14.70 -47.17 -0.47
C ALA A 71 14.02 -48.15 -1.43
N THR A 72 13.23 -47.67 -2.40
CA THR A 72 12.60 -48.54 -3.41
C THR A 72 13.64 -49.28 -4.26
N MET A 73 14.74 -48.61 -4.63
CA MET A 73 15.85 -49.23 -5.35
C MET A 73 16.57 -50.30 -4.51
N TYR A 74 16.75 -50.06 -3.21
CA TYR A 74 17.28 -51.08 -2.27
C TYR A 74 16.36 -52.31 -2.20
N THR A 75 15.04 -52.12 -2.21
CA THR A 75 14.04 -53.20 -2.33
C THR A 75 13.82 -53.67 -3.78
N ARG A 76 14.77 -53.41 -4.70
CA ARG A 76 14.76 -53.84 -6.13
C ARG A 76 13.47 -53.51 -6.90
N SER A 77 12.76 -52.47 -6.48
CA SER A 77 11.53 -52.00 -7.10
C SER A 77 11.81 -50.64 -7.75
N ASP A 78 11.65 -50.53 -9.06
CA ASP A 78 11.93 -49.28 -9.78
C ASP A 78 10.64 -48.48 -10.07
N PRO A 79 10.30 -47.45 -9.28
CA PRO A 79 9.16 -46.59 -9.55
C PRO A 79 9.40 -45.63 -10.74
N SER A 80 10.62 -45.58 -11.30
CA SER A 80 10.96 -44.74 -12.45
C SER A 80 10.68 -45.39 -13.81
N MET A 81 10.28 -46.67 -13.84
CA MET A 81 10.02 -47.44 -15.07
C MET A 81 11.19 -47.40 -16.06
N GLY A 82 12.43 -47.54 -15.56
CA GLY A 82 13.67 -47.53 -16.34
C GLY A 82 14.27 -46.13 -16.57
N LEU A 83 13.61 -45.03 -16.16
CA LEU A 83 14.15 -43.68 -16.35
C LEU A 83 15.47 -43.46 -15.58
N ILE A 84 15.62 -44.02 -14.38
CA ILE A 84 16.87 -43.94 -13.61
C ILE A 84 18.03 -44.63 -14.35
N ALA A 85 17.80 -45.80 -14.96
CA ALA A 85 18.79 -46.49 -15.78
C ALA A 85 19.15 -45.67 -17.04
N LYS A 86 18.16 -45.09 -17.72
CA LYS A 86 18.38 -44.25 -18.90
C LYS A 86 19.15 -42.96 -18.57
N ILE A 87 18.92 -42.35 -17.41
CA ILE A 87 19.75 -41.24 -16.92
C ILE A 87 21.18 -41.74 -16.64
N GLN A 88 21.31 -42.93 -16.03
CA GLN A 88 22.60 -43.52 -15.67
C GLN A 88 23.50 -43.74 -16.90
N GLU A 89 22.94 -44.22 -18.02
CA GLU A 89 23.64 -44.40 -19.31
C GLU A 89 24.34 -43.11 -19.79
N HIS A 90 23.70 -41.95 -19.61
CA HIS A 90 24.16 -40.66 -20.10
C HIS A 90 25.14 -39.94 -19.14
N LEU A 91 25.41 -40.49 -17.96
CA LEU A 91 26.41 -39.95 -17.03
C LEU A 91 27.85 -40.33 -17.45
N PRO A 92 28.81 -39.38 -17.42
CA PRO A 92 30.18 -39.63 -17.84
C PRO A 92 30.90 -40.62 -16.91
N ASN A 93 31.81 -41.41 -17.47
CA ASN A 93 32.61 -42.37 -16.71
C ASN A 93 33.63 -41.64 -15.81
N TRP A 94 33.49 -41.76 -14.49
CA TRP A 94 34.31 -41.02 -13.52
C TRP A 94 35.18 -41.97 -12.68
N GLY A 95 36.41 -42.20 -13.12
CA GLY A 95 37.44 -42.94 -12.37
C GLY A 95 37.68 -44.39 -12.81
N SER A 96 38.62 -45.05 -12.13
CA SER A 96 39.32 -46.26 -12.59
C SER A 96 39.04 -47.54 -11.77
N HIS A 97 37.90 -47.62 -11.07
CA HIS A 97 37.50 -48.80 -10.30
C HIS A 97 36.02 -49.21 -10.56
N PRO A 98 35.74 -50.44 -11.05
CA PRO A 98 34.41 -50.79 -11.56
C PRO A 98 33.26 -50.72 -10.54
N ARG A 99 33.39 -51.42 -9.39
CA ARG A 99 32.27 -51.60 -8.44
C ARG A 99 31.84 -50.32 -7.72
N THR A 100 32.78 -49.43 -7.42
CA THR A 100 32.48 -48.13 -6.82
C THR A 100 31.83 -47.18 -7.82
N HIS A 101 32.28 -47.22 -9.08
CA HIS A 101 31.76 -46.41 -10.17
C HIS A 101 30.28 -46.71 -10.49
N GLU A 102 29.91 -47.99 -10.57
CA GLU A 102 28.52 -48.42 -10.82
C GLU A 102 27.57 -47.91 -9.73
N ASN A 103 27.89 -48.16 -8.45
CA ASN A 103 27.11 -47.67 -7.32
C ASN A 103 26.99 -46.13 -7.29
N CYS A 104 28.09 -45.40 -7.58
CA CYS A 104 28.05 -43.93 -7.65
C CYS A 104 27.15 -43.43 -8.77
N ARG A 105 27.23 -44.01 -9.97
CA ARG A 105 26.35 -43.65 -11.11
C ARG A 105 24.89 -43.93 -10.80
N THR A 106 24.57 -45.05 -10.16
CA THR A 106 23.22 -45.42 -9.71
C THR A 106 22.66 -44.42 -8.68
N VAL A 107 23.46 -43.98 -7.71
CA VAL A 107 23.03 -42.97 -6.71
C VAL A 107 22.84 -41.59 -7.36
N VAL A 108 23.74 -41.18 -8.27
CA VAL A 108 23.61 -39.89 -8.96
C VAL A 108 22.39 -39.86 -9.89
N SER A 109 22.13 -40.92 -10.66
CA SER A 109 20.93 -40.99 -11.51
C SER A 109 19.64 -41.02 -10.68
N ALA A 110 19.62 -41.72 -9.55
CA ALA A 110 18.51 -41.72 -8.60
C ALA A 110 18.24 -40.33 -8.00
N VAL A 111 19.30 -39.59 -7.59
CA VAL A 111 19.17 -38.22 -7.05
C VAL A 111 18.71 -37.24 -8.13
N LEU A 112 19.21 -37.35 -9.37
CA LEU A 112 18.76 -36.53 -10.50
C LEU A 112 17.27 -36.78 -10.81
N PHE A 113 16.86 -38.05 -10.93
CA PHE A 113 15.45 -38.42 -11.12
C PHE A 113 14.57 -37.91 -9.98
N SER A 114 14.97 -38.12 -8.72
CA SER A 114 14.26 -37.65 -7.53
C SER A 114 14.09 -36.13 -7.52
N THR A 115 15.10 -35.39 -7.98
CA THR A 115 15.06 -33.93 -8.06
C THR A 115 14.13 -33.44 -9.17
N LEU A 116 14.16 -34.06 -10.35
CA LEU A 116 13.23 -33.76 -11.45
C LEU A 116 11.77 -34.08 -11.07
N LEU A 117 11.53 -35.23 -10.44
CA LEU A 117 10.24 -35.64 -9.92
C LEU A 117 9.72 -34.66 -8.85
N TRP A 118 10.57 -34.25 -7.91
CA TRP A 118 10.22 -33.27 -6.87
C TRP A 118 9.89 -31.88 -7.47
N LEU A 119 10.65 -31.41 -8.46
CA LEU A 119 10.34 -30.17 -9.18
C LEU A 119 9.03 -30.25 -9.96
N LEU A 120 8.74 -31.40 -10.61
CA LEU A 120 7.46 -31.65 -11.28
C LEU A 120 6.28 -31.69 -10.30
N LEU A 121 6.46 -32.28 -9.11
CA LEU A 121 5.48 -32.26 -8.03
C LEU A 121 5.23 -30.83 -7.53
N ILE A 122 6.28 -30.02 -7.32
CA ILE A 122 6.15 -28.59 -6.95
C ILE A 122 5.38 -27.82 -8.03
N PHE A 123 5.74 -28.00 -9.30
CA PHE A 123 5.07 -27.35 -10.42
C PHE A 123 3.58 -27.73 -10.48
N THR A 124 3.27 -29.01 -10.28
CA THR A 124 1.89 -29.52 -10.22
C THR A 124 1.13 -28.93 -9.03
N MET A 125 1.69 -28.95 -7.82
CA MET A 125 1.08 -28.35 -6.63
C MET A 125 0.85 -26.83 -6.81
N ARG A 126 1.74 -26.13 -7.51
CA ARG A 126 1.58 -24.70 -7.85
C ARG A 126 0.44 -24.47 -8.83
N LEU A 127 0.30 -25.29 -9.87
CA LEU A 127 -0.84 -25.22 -10.78
C LEU A 127 -2.15 -25.53 -10.05
N CYS A 128 -2.19 -26.57 -9.22
CA CYS A 128 -3.35 -26.88 -8.39
C CYS A 128 -3.71 -25.71 -7.46
N LEU A 129 -2.73 -25.15 -6.74
CA LEU A 129 -2.96 -24.00 -5.85
C LEU A 129 -3.38 -22.76 -6.64
N LYS A 130 -2.83 -22.49 -7.83
CA LYS A 130 -3.24 -21.38 -8.69
C LYS A 130 -4.67 -21.53 -9.22
N GLN A 131 -5.09 -22.74 -9.60
CA GLN A 131 -6.48 -23.01 -9.97
C GLN A 131 -7.43 -22.86 -8.76
N LEU A 132 -7.04 -23.35 -7.58
CA LEU A 132 -7.80 -23.13 -6.34
C LEU A 132 -7.92 -21.64 -6.02
N LEU A 133 -6.83 -20.87 -6.08
CA LEU A 133 -6.84 -19.42 -5.84
C LEU A 133 -7.51 -18.61 -6.96
N SER A 134 -7.82 -19.22 -8.11
CA SER A 134 -8.63 -18.59 -9.17
C SER A 134 -10.14 -18.66 -8.88
N TYR A 135 -10.58 -19.48 -7.91
CA TYR A 135 -11.99 -19.59 -7.52
C TYR A 135 -12.40 -18.45 -6.57
N HIS A 136 -13.30 -17.60 -7.05
CA HIS A 136 -13.81 -16.43 -6.35
C HIS A 136 -15.30 -16.55 -5.95
N GLY A 137 -15.94 -17.68 -6.21
CA GLY A 137 -17.38 -17.89 -5.97
C GLY A 137 -17.79 -17.67 -4.51
N TRP A 138 -16.88 -17.94 -3.56
CA TRP A 138 -17.06 -17.72 -2.13
C TRP A 138 -17.39 -16.27 -1.74
N MET A 139 -17.03 -15.26 -2.54
CA MET A 139 -17.41 -13.86 -2.29
C MET A 139 -18.87 -13.54 -2.64
N TYR A 140 -19.50 -14.38 -3.47
CA TYR A 140 -20.89 -14.19 -3.92
C TYR A 140 -21.90 -14.97 -3.06
N GLU A 141 -21.43 -15.81 -2.11
CA GLU A 141 -22.29 -16.56 -1.20
C GLU A 141 -22.91 -15.66 -0.11
N GLN A 142 -24.10 -16.03 0.37
CA GLN A 142 -24.76 -15.32 1.47
C GLN A 142 -24.04 -15.59 2.80
N HIS A 143 -23.81 -14.55 3.60
CA HIS A 143 -23.19 -14.69 4.92
C HIS A 143 -23.96 -15.70 5.78
N GLY A 144 -23.23 -16.65 6.37
CA GLY A 144 -23.80 -17.77 7.15
C GLY A 144 -24.29 -18.98 6.33
N LYS A 145 -24.38 -18.90 5.00
CA LYS A 145 -24.83 -20.00 4.13
C LYS A 145 -23.75 -20.46 3.16
N VAL A 146 -22.63 -20.94 3.72
CA VAL A 146 -21.49 -21.41 2.91
C VAL A 146 -21.85 -22.71 2.16
N SER A 147 -21.61 -22.75 0.85
CA SER A 147 -21.89 -23.92 0.02
C SER A 147 -20.94 -25.09 0.32
N ASN A 148 -21.34 -26.32 -0.03
CA ASN A 148 -20.46 -27.47 0.11
C ASN A 148 -19.26 -27.39 -0.85
N THR A 149 -19.43 -26.78 -2.02
CA THR A 149 -18.34 -26.46 -2.96
C THR A 149 -17.29 -25.57 -2.30
N THR A 150 -17.71 -24.47 -1.65
CA THR A 150 -16.80 -23.55 -0.96
C THR A 150 -16.16 -24.19 0.29
N LYS A 151 -16.86 -25.07 1.02
CA LYS A 151 -16.25 -25.85 2.13
C LYS A 151 -15.14 -26.77 1.63
N ILE A 152 -15.39 -27.52 0.55
CA ILE A 152 -14.40 -28.44 -0.07
C ILE A 152 -13.23 -27.63 -0.62
N TRP A 153 -13.49 -26.54 -1.34
CA TRP A 153 -12.46 -25.61 -1.83
C TRP A 153 -11.59 -25.07 -0.69
N ALA A 154 -12.18 -24.59 0.41
CA ALA A 154 -11.43 -24.05 1.54
C ALA A 154 -10.57 -25.13 2.23
N ALA A 155 -11.05 -26.38 2.31
CA ALA A 155 -10.25 -27.50 2.78
C ALA A 155 -9.07 -27.79 1.81
N MET A 156 -9.31 -27.79 0.50
CA MET A 156 -8.27 -27.98 -0.51
C MET A 156 -7.22 -26.87 -0.49
N VAL A 157 -7.62 -25.59 -0.37
CA VAL A 157 -6.69 -24.46 -0.21
C VAL A 157 -5.81 -24.66 1.04
N ARG A 158 -6.38 -25.11 2.16
CA ARG A 158 -5.63 -25.40 3.39
C ARG A 158 -4.68 -26.59 3.27
N ILE A 159 -5.00 -27.60 2.44
CA ILE A 159 -4.15 -28.76 2.18
C ILE A 159 -2.99 -28.41 1.24
N PHE A 160 -3.26 -27.62 0.19
CA PHE A 160 -2.26 -27.23 -0.81
C PHE A 160 -1.43 -26.00 -0.39
N SER A 161 -1.83 -25.26 0.65
CA SER A 161 -1.00 -24.24 1.30
C SER A 161 0.03 -24.88 2.21
N GLY A 162 1.31 -24.81 1.82
CA GLY A 162 2.43 -25.25 2.65
C GLY A 162 2.50 -24.53 4.00
N ARG A 163 2.98 -25.25 5.03
CA ARG A 163 3.09 -24.76 6.41
C ARG A 163 4.11 -23.61 6.52
N GLN A 164 3.79 -22.59 7.34
CA GLN A 164 4.65 -21.42 7.61
C GLN A 164 5.13 -20.68 6.34
N PRO A 165 4.22 -20.07 5.55
CA PRO A 165 4.60 -19.26 4.40
C PRO A 165 5.38 -17.99 4.82
N LEU A 166 6.42 -17.67 4.04
CA LEU A 166 7.08 -16.36 4.06
C LEU A 166 6.24 -15.33 3.28
N LEU A 167 6.53 -14.04 3.45
CA LEU A 167 5.81 -12.93 2.80
C LEU A 167 5.52 -13.16 1.30
N TYR A 168 6.50 -13.66 0.54
CA TYR A 168 6.38 -13.87 -0.91
C TYR A 168 6.06 -15.31 -1.32
N SER A 169 5.83 -16.25 -0.39
CA SER A 169 5.58 -17.67 -0.68
C SER A 169 4.45 -17.92 -1.70
N TYR A 170 3.38 -17.12 -1.66
CA TYR A 170 2.24 -17.28 -2.56
C TYR A 170 2.41 -16.60 -3.93
N GLN A 171 3.40 -15.73 -4.12
CA GLN A 171 3.53 -14.90 -5.34
C GLN A 171 3.63 -15.71 -6.63
N GLY A 172 4.24 -16.90 -6.58
CA GLY A 172 4.31 -17.83 -7.72
C GLY A 172 3.01 -18.60 -8.01
N SER A 173 2.07 -18.63 -7.07
CA SER A 173 0.81 -19.38 -7.14
C SER A 173 -0.43 -18.49 -7.27
N LEU A 174 -0.31 -17.17 -7.16
CA LEU A 174 -1.44 -16.25 -7.35
C LEU A 174 -1.96 -16.29 -8.81
N PRO A 175 -3.28 -16.13 -9.04
CA PRO A 175 -3.86 -16.01 -10.38
C PRO A 175 -3.36 -14.72 -11.08
N ASN A 176 -3.38 -14.70 -12.42
CA ASN A 176 -3.17 -13.44 -13.17
C ASN A 176 -4.49 -12.65 -13.18
N LEU A 177 -4.43 -11.32 -13.18
CA LEU A 177 -5.63 -10.48 -13.33
C LEU A 177 -6.34 -10.82 -14.66
N PRO A 178 -7.65 -11.13 -14.66
CA PRO A 178 -8.38 -11.39 -15.90
C PRO A 178 -8.55 -10.11 -16.71
N VAL A 179 -8.71 -10.26 -18.03
CA VAL A 179 -9.15 -9.18 -18.93
C VAL A 179 -10.63 -9.42 -19.25
N PRO A 180 -11.57 -8.57 -18.78
CA PRO A 180 -13.00 -8.70 -19.07
C PRO A 180 -13.31 -8.72 -20.57
N ALA A 181 -14.47 -9.21 -20.98
CA ALA A 181 -14.88 -9.09 -22.39
C ALA A 181 -15.24 -7.63 -22.72
N VAL A 182 -14.91 -7.17 -23.94
CA VAL A 182 -15.29 -5.83 -24.42
C VAL A 182 -16.79 -5.61 -24.31
N LYS A 183 -17.59 -6.58 -24.77
CA LYS A 183 -19.06 -6.55 -24.69
C LYS A 183 -19.58 -6.31 -23.27
N ASP A 184 -19.10 -7.06 -22.29
CA ASP A 184 -19.51 -6.90 -20.88
C ASP A 184 -19.06 -5.55 -20.32
N THR A 185 -17.90 -5.06 -20.77
CA THR A 185 -17.32 -3.78 -20.36
C THR A 185 -18.13 -2.61 -20.90
N VAL A 186 -18.43 -2.63 -22.20
CA VAL A 186 -19.27 -1.65 -22.89
C VAL A 186 -20.69 -1.67 -22.31
N LYS A 187 -21.32 -2.84 -22.14
CA LYS A 187 -22.67 -2.95 -21.54
C LYS A 187 -22.75 -2.27 -20.16
N ARG A 188 -21.77 -2.54 -19.29
CA ARG A 188 -21.75 -1.99 -17.91
C ARG A 188 -21.31 -0.53 -17.86
N TYR A 189 -20.50 -0.08 -18.81
CA TYR A 189 -20.27 1.35 -19.04
C TYR A 189 -21.59 2.06 -19.35
N MET A 190 -22.36 1.59 -20.34
CA MET A 190 -23.66 2.18 -20.71
C MET A 190 -24.64 2.16 -19.52
N GLU A 191 -24.72 1.06 -18.76
CA GLU A 191 -25.53 0.98 -17.53
C GLU A 191 -25.16 2.04 -16.49
N SER A 192 -23.88 2.41 -16.36
CA SER A 192 -23.45 3.50 -15.47
C SER A 192 -23.69 4.90 -16.05
N ALA A 193 -23.45 5.08 -17.36
CA ALA A 193 -23.53 6.37 -18.04
C ALA A 193 -24.97 6.89 -18.20
N ARG A 194 -25.97 5.99 -18.28
CA ARG A 194 -27.38 6.34 -18.54
C ARG A 194 -27.97 7.39 -17.60
N LEU A 195 -27.46 7.50 -16.38
CA LEU A 195 -27.97 8.40 -15.32
C LEU A 195 -27.32 9.78 -15.36
N LEU A 196 -26.20 9.91 -16.08
CA LEU A 196 -25.34 11.08 -16.16
C LEU A 196 -25.45 11.79 -17.52
N MET A 197 -26.17 11.19 -18.47
CA MET A 197 -26.37 11.65 -19.85
C MET A 197 -27.85 11.87 -20.14
N SER A 198 -28.16 12.90 -20.94
CA SER A 198 -29.48 13.04 -21.56
C SER A 198 -29.75 11.95 -22.60
N ASP A 199 -31.00 11.80 -23.02
CA ASP A 199 -31.43 10.72 -23.92
C ASP A 199 -30.73 10.75 -25.29
N SER A 200 -30.49 11.94 -25.85
CA SER A 200 -29.78 12.13 -27.12
C SER A 200 -28.27 11.88 -27.01
N GLU A 201 -27.64 12.27 -25.90
CA GLU A 201 -26.25 11.94 -25.60
C GLU A 201 -26.09 10.43 -25.42
N TYR A 202 -27.02 9.79 -24.72
CA TYR A 202 -27.02 8.35 -24.50
C TYR A 202 -27.24 7.55 -25.80
N GLU A 203 -28.09 8.02 -26.72
CA GLU A 203 -28.25 7.39 -28.04
C GLU A 203 -27.00 7.54 -28.92
N ARG A 204 -26.38 8.73 -28.93
CA ARG A 204 -25.09 8.96 -29.60
C ARG A 204 -23.99 8.06 -29.02
N MET A 205 -23.89 7.99 -27.70
CA MET A 205 -22.92 7.12 -27.01
C MET A 205 -23.20 5.63 -27.27
N THR A 206 -24.48 5.22 -27.30
CA THR A 206 -24.89 3.86 -27.69
C THR A 206 -24.45 3.51 -29.12
N THR A 207 -24.39 4.49 -30.02
CA THR A 207 -23.92 4.31 -31.40
C THR A 207 -22.40 4.12 -31.45
N LEU A 208 -21.64 4.99 -30.80
CA LEU A 208 -20.17 4.87 -30.67
C LEU A 208 -19.75 3.57 -29.98
N ALA A 209 -20.50 3.16 -28.95
CA ALA A 209 -20.30 1.91 -28.22
C ALA A 209 -20.46 0.66 -29.12
N LYS A 210 -21.49 0.63 -29.98
CA LYS A 210 -21.73 -0.46 -30.95
C LYS A 210 -20.66 -0.51 -32.04
N GLU A 211 -20.24 0.64 -32.56
CA GLU A 211 -19.13 0.74 -33.52
C GLU A 211 -17.83 0.21 -32.90
N PHE A 212 -17.53 0.61 -31.66
CA PHE A 212 -16.35 0.15 -30.93
C PHE A 212 -16.38 -1.35 -30.63
N GLU A 213 -17.51 -1.91 -30.15
CA GLU A 213 -17.64 -3.35 -29.90
C GLU A 213 -17.50 -4.18 -31.19
N SER A 214 -18.05 -3.71 -32.32
CA SER A 214 -18.03 -4.45 -33.58
C SER A 214 -16.69 -4.39 -34.33
N SER A 215 -15.88 -3.36 -34.09
CA SER A 215 -14.63 -3.13 -34.82
C SER A 215 -13.38 -3.10 -33.92
N LEU A 216 -12.93 -1.91 -33.56
CA LEU A 216 -11.65 -1.62 -32.91
C LEU A 216 -11.48 -2.32 -31.57
N GLY A 217 -12.54 -2.37 -30.74
CA GLY A 217 -12.49 -2.93 -29.39
C GLY A 217 -12.00 -4.37 -29.36
N ASN A 218 -12.47 -5.24 -30.27
CA ASN A 218 -12.03 -6.63 -30.35
C ASN A 218 -10.55 -6.77 -30.77
N ARG A 219 -10.02 -5.82 -31.54
CA ARG A 219 -8.59 -5.80 -31.91
C ARG A 219 -7.73 -5.37 -30.73
N LEU A 220 -8.11 -4.29 -30.06
CA LEU A 220 -7.45 -3.78 -28.85
C LEU A 220 -7.46 -4.84 -27.72
N GLN A 221 -8.58 -5.54 -27.55
CA GLN A 221 -8.75 -6.67 -26.62
C GLN A 221 -7.70 -7.76 -26.80
N TRP A 222 -7.35 -8.09 -28.05
CA TRP A 222 -6.39 -9.14 -28.36
C TRP A 222 -4.98 -8.73 -27.95
N TYR A 223 -4.54 -7.52 -28.33
CA TYR A 223 -3.27 -6.95 -27.89
C TYR A 223 -3.21 -6.73 -26.37
N LEU A 224 -4.32 -6.35 -25.73
CA LEU A 224 -4.36 -6.18 -24.28
C LEU A 224 -4.17 -7.51 -23.54
N LYS A 225 -4.76 -8.61 -24.02
CA LYS A 225 -4.51 -9.95 -23.46
C LYS A 225 -3.04 -10.38 -23.54
N LEU A 226 -2.25 -9.81 -24.47
CA LEU A 226 -0.80 -9.97 -24.53
C LEU A 226 -0.04 -9.01 -23.59
N LYS A 227 -0.62 -7.84 -23.27
CA LYS A 227 0.03 -6.78 -22.46
C LYS A 227 -0.29 -6.82 -20.95
N ALA A 228 -1.41 -7.41 -20.54
CA ALA A 228 -1.98 -7.32 -19.19
C ALA A 228 -1.23 -8.12 -18.10
N MET A 229 0.08 -7.89 -17.93
CA MET A 229 0.95 -8.62 -17.00
C MET A 229 1.58 -7.78 -15.86
N TRP A 230 1.47 -6.43 -15.83
CA TRP A 230 2.20 -5.55 -14.86
C TRP A 230 1.54 -4.13 -14.63
N ALA A 231 1.38 -3.59 -13.38
CA ALA A 231 1.12 -2.15 -12.98
C ALA A 231 0.99 -1.89 -11.41
N SER A 232 1.04 -0.66 -10.81
CA SER A 232 1.04 -0.37 -9.30
C SER A 232 0.95 1.13 -8.72
N ILE A 233 0.03 1.59 -7.79
CA ILE A 233 -0.17 3.00 -7.15
C ILE A 233 -0.87 3.15 -5.68
N SER A 234 -0.47 4.09 -4.74
CA SER A 234 -0.41 4.17 -3.16
C SER A 234 -1.52 4.80 -2.15
N ASP A 235 -1.47 5.35 -0.86
CA ASP A 235 -0.79 5.28 0.55
C ASP A 235 -1.55 6.05 1.79
N ASP A 236 -1.13 6.12 3.13
CA ASP A 236 -1.94 6.57 4.39
C ASP A 236 -1.24 7.11 5.77
N PHE A 237 -1.92 7.54 6.91
CA PHE A 237 -1.36 8.10 8.25
C PHE A 237 -2.07 7.85 9.70
N LEU A 238 -1.77 8.57 10.85
CA LEU A 238 -2.25 8.35 12.32
C LEU A 238 -2.21 9.57 13.35
N TYR A 239 -2.84 9.48 14.57
CA TYR A 239 -3.05 10.55 15.60
C TYR A 239 -2.04 10.81 16.78
N VAL A 240 -1.54 9.80 17.53
CA VAL A 240 -1.03 9.99 18.93
C VAL A 240 0.37 10.62 19.09
N THR A 241 0.57 11.32 20.23
CA THR A 241 1.87 11.85 20.70
C THR A 241 2.22 11.30 22.10
N PRO A 242 3.10 10.28 22.23
CA PRO A 242 3.55 9.74 23.52
C PRO A 242 4.73 10.50 24.15
N THR A 243 5.36 11.41 23.42
CA THR A 243 6.39 12.34 23.92
C THR A 243 6.31 13.66 23.16
N PRO A 244 6.45 14.83 23.82
CA PRO A 244 6.54 16.11 23.13
C PRO A 244 7.93 16.34 22.49
N ILE A 245 8.94 15.52 22.83
CA ILE A 245 10.32 15.73 22.37
C ILE A 245 10.49 15.21 20.95
N GLN A 246 10.61 16.11 19.97
CA GLN A 246 10.81 15.79 18.54
C GLN A 246 11.95 14.79 18.30
N ALA A 247 13.09 14.95 19.00
CA ALA A 247 14.24 14.05 18.88
C ALA A 247 13.94 12.63 19.40
N ALA A 248 13.28 12.48 20.55
CA ALA A 248 12.83 11.19 21.08
C ALA A 248 11.79 10.55 20.15
N ARG A 249 10.84 11.35 19.66
CA ARG A 249 9.83 10.93 18.69
C ARG A 249 10.47 10.34 17.44
N ALA A 250 11.50 11.00 16.92
CA ALA A 250 12.30 10.50 15.80
C ALA A 250 13.04 9.21 16.17
N GLY A 251 13.67 9.16 17.36
CA GLY A 251 14.40 8.00 17.87
C GLY A 251 13.60 6.69 17.78
N ASN A 252 12.42 6.64 18.40
CA ASN A 252 11.55 5.47 18.34
C ASN A 252 10.96 5.24 16.94
N THR A 253 10.44 6.28 16.28
CA THR A 253 9.78 6.14 14.96
C THR A 253 10.74 5.53 13.92
N LEU A 254 11.94 6.09 13.80
CA LEU A 254 12.96 5.63 12.86
C LEU A 254 13.46 4.21 13.21
N HIS A 255 13.59 3.89 14.50
CA HIS A 255 13.93 2.53 14.93
C HIS A 255 12.82 1.51 14.62
N ALA A 256 11.54 1.88 14.79
CA ALA A 256 10.41 1.04 14.42
C ALA A 256 10.35 0.80 12.89
N CYS A 257 10.62 1.81 12.07
CA CYS A 257 10.81 1.66 10.62
C CYS A 257 11.94 0.67 10.29
N LEU A 258 13.08 0.71 11.00
CA LEU A 258 14.17 -0.26 10.84
C LEU A 258 13.75 -1.69 11.23
N LEU A 259 12.98 -1.86 12.31
CA LEU A 259 12.47 -3.17 12.74
C LEU A 259 11.51 -3.77 11.70
N TYR A 260 10.61 -2.96 11.14
CA TYR A 260 9.74 -3.36 10.03
C TYR A 260 10.56 -3.73 8.78
N ARG A 261 11.48 -2.84 8.35
CA ARG A 261 12.37 -3.05 7.21
C ARG A 261 13.24 -4.30 7.37
N ARG A 262 13.63 -4.65 8.60
CA ARG A 262 14.37 -5.88 8.92
C ARG A 262 13.50 -7.13 8.76
N LYS A 263 12.22 -7.08 9.17
CA LYS A 263 11.26 -8.18 8.93
C LYS A 263 10.98 -8.35 7.43
N LEU A 264 10.72 -7.25 6.73
CA LEU A 264 10.51 -7.21 5.28
C LEU A 264 11.67 -7.83 4.50
N ASN A 265 12.91 -7.38 4.75
CA ASN A 265 14.13 -7.88 4.11
C ASN A 265 14.47 -9.36 4.41
N ARG A 266 13.71 -10.01 5.30
CA ARG A 266 13.81 -11.42 5.65
C ARG A 266 12.52 -12.19 5.35
N GLU A 267 11.50 -11.53 4.82
CA GLU A 267 10.15 -12.06 4.59
C GLU A 267 9.47 -12.63 5.85
N GLU A 268 9.86 -12.12 7.03
CA GLU A 268 9.29 -12.44 8.36
C GLU A 268 7.93 -11.76 8.61
N ILE A 269 7.43 -10.97 7.65
CA ILE A 269 6.07 -10.42 7.66
C ILE A 269 5.13 -11.50 7.13
N LYS A 270 4.04 -11.80 7.85
CA LYS A 270 3.04 -12.79 7.39
C LYS A 270 2.31 -12.28 6.14
N PRO A 271 2.01 -13.14 5.15
CA PRO A 271 1.06 -12.78 4.09
C PRO A 271 -0.30 -12.40 4.67
N VAL A 272 -0.90 -11.32 4.17
CA VAL A 272 -2.30 -10.94 4.49
C VAL A 272 -3.24 -11.92 3.79
N ILE A 273 -4.26 -12.41 4.48
CA ILE A 273 -5.18 -13.45 3.98
C ILE A 273 -6.63 -13.01 4.19
N LEU A 274 -7.40 -12.94 3.10
CA LEU A 274 -8.84 -12.68 3.07
C LEU A 274 -9.54 -13.93 2.52
N ASN A 275 -9.58 -15.01 3.31
CA ASN A 275 -9.77 -16.42 2.89
C ASN A 275 -8.71 -16.96 1.92
N VAL A 276 -8.23 -16.14 0.98
CA VAL A 276 -7.09 -16.36 0.09
C VAL A 276 -5.95 -15.38 0.41
N PRO A 277 -4.68 -15.74 0.18
CA PRO A 277 -3.57 -14.80 0.30
C PRO A 277 -3.68 -13.63 -0.67
N LEU A 278 -3.34 -12.44 -0.22
CA LEU A 278 -3.23 -11.23 -1.04
C LEU A 278 -1.81 -11.04 -1.59
N CYS A 279 -1.69 -10.37 -2.73
CA CYS A 279 -0.41 -10.02 -3.32
C CYS A 279 0.39 -9.06 -2.43
N ALA A 280 1.69 -9.34 -2.32
CA ALA A 280 2.66 -8.58 -1.52
C ALA A 280 3.75 -7.90 -2.37
N ALA A 281 3.69 -7.95 -3.71
CA ALA A 281 4.73 -7.40 -4.61
C ALA A 281 5.11 -5.94 -4.28
N GLN A 282 4.11 -5.15 -3.91
CA GLN A 282 4.23 -3.74 -3.56
C GLN A 282 5.16 -3.50 -2.36
N CYS A 283 5.22 -4.46 -1.42
CA CYS A 283 6.00 -4.35 -0.20
C CYS A 283 7.52 -4.28 -0.47
N GLU A 284 8.00 -4.82 -1.60
CA GLU A 284 9.41 -4.73 -1.99
C GLU A 284 9.88 -3.27 -2.12
N ARG A 285 9.00 -2.41 -2.63
CA ARG A 285 9.32 -1.02 -2.99
C ARG A 285 9.18 -0.01 -1.84
N ILE A 286 8.78 -0.42 -0.63
CA ILE A 286 8.56 0.50 0.51
C ILE A 286 9.80 1.36 0.80
N PHE A 287 10.96 0.71 0.94
CA PHE A 287 12.20 1.38 1.32
C PHE A 287 13.17 1.47 0.15
N ASN A 288 14.05 2.47 0.20
CA ASN A 288 15.12 2.72 -0.77
C ASN A 288 14.62 3.07 -2.18
N THR A 289 13.35 3.40 -2.33
CA THR A 289 12.74 3.71 -3.64
C THR A 289 12.62 5.21 -3.83
N THR A 290 12.81 5.68 -5.06
CA THR A 290 12.64 7.09 -5.44
C THR A 290 12.20 7.17 -6.89
N ARG A 291 11.23 8.03 -7.15
CA ARG A 291 10.77 8.41 -8.48
C ARG A 291 11.73 9.45 -9.04
N ILE A 292 12.25 9.21 -10.24
CA ILE A 292 13.17 10.11 -10.93
C ILE A 292 12.38 10.85 -12.03
N PRO A 293 12.44 12.19 -12.09
CA PRO A 293 11.72 12.96 -13.10
C PRO A 293 12.27 12.70 -14.52
N GLY A 294 11.38 12.62 -15.51
CA GLY A 294 11.70 12.55 -16.93
C GLY A 294 10.97 13.62 -17.74
N GLU A 295 11.47 13.92 -18.94
CA GLU A 295 10.85 14.93 -19.82
C GLU A 295 9.58 14.40 -20.51
N GLU A 296 9.47 13.07 -20.68
CA GLU A 296 8.27 12.38 -21.22
C GLU A 296 7.62 11.42 -20.20
N THR A 297 8.41 10.75 -19.35
CA THR A 297 7.93 9.74 -18.39
C THR A 297 8.94 9.57 -17.26
N ASP A 298 8.44 9.54 -16.03
CA ASP A 298 9.24 9.35 -14.82
C ASP A 298 9.63 7.88 -14.60
N SER A 299 10.74 7.64 -13.89
CA SER A 299 11.26 6.29 -13.62
C SER A 299 11.32 5.99 -12.12
N LEU A 300 10.65 4.92 -11.68
CA LEU A 300 10.80 4.40 -10.32
C LEU A 300 12.09 3.58 -10.20
N ILE A 301 13.02 4.05 -9.35
CA ILE A 301 14.28 3.37 -9.06
C ILE A 301 14.26 2.84 -7.63
N HIS A 302 14.49 1.53 -7.49
CA HIS A 302 14.64 0.86 -6.20
C HIS A 302 16.11 0.48 -5.94
N TRP A 303 16.70 1.01 -4.87
CA TRP A 303 18.10 0.77 -4.52
C TRP A 303 18.28 -0.36 -3.52
N GLN A 304 19.29 -1.21 -3.68
CA GLN A 304 19.61 -2.24 -2.67
C GLN A 304 20.47 -1.66 -1.53
N ASP A 305 20.24 -2.17 -0.31
CA ASP A 305 21.17 -2.08 0.83
C ASP A 305 21.55 -0.67 1.35
N SER A 306 20.62 0.29 1.34
CA SER A 306 20.82 1.56 2.07
C SER A 306 20.92 1.34 3.60
N GLU A 307 21.87 1.99 4.29
CA GLU A 307 22.07 1.90 5.75
C GLU A 307 21.93 3.28 6.46
N TYR A 308 21.29 4.25 5.80
CA TYR A 308 21.06 5.61 6.30
C TYR A 308 19.73 6.20 5.80
N VAL A 309 19.31 7.33 6.37
CA VAL A 309 18.23 8.19 5.87
C VAL A 309 18.76 9.57 5.51
N ALA A 310 18.03 10.26 4.63
CA ALA A 310 18.21 11.69 4.38
C ALA A 310 17.23 12.46 5.26
N VAL A 311 17.73 13.48 5.95
CA VAL A 311 16.98 14.29 6.91
C VAL A 311 17.00 15.76 6.46
N PHE A 312 15.84 16.40 6.47
CA PHE A 312 15.69 17.83 6.28
C PHE A 312 15.36 18.51 7.61
N HIS A 313 16.02 19.62 7.91
CA HIS A 313 15.65 20.51 9.01
C HIS A 313 16.00 21.96 8.68
N ARG A 314 15.03 22.88 8.75
CA ARG A 314 15.23 24.32 8.52
C ARG A 314 16.02 24.65 7.25
N GLY A 315 15.56 24.10 6.12
CA GLY A 315 16.17 24.37 4.81
C GLY A 315 17.50 23.65 4.52
N ARG A 316 17.90 22.69 5.37
CA ARG A 316 19.23 22.06 5.33
C ARG A 316 19.11 20.54 5.27
N TYR A 317 19.91 19.90 4.42
CA TYR A 317 19.89 18.45 4.25
C TYR A 317 21.08 17.78 4.96
N PHE A 318 20.82 16.61 5.54
CA PHE A 318 21.77 15.79 6.31
C PHE A 318 21.63 14.31 5.94
N ARG A 319 22.71 13.55 6.09
CA ARG A 319 22.75 12.08 6.04
C ARG A 319 22.92 11.53 7.45
N LEU A 320 21.89 10.85 7.96
CA LEU A 320 21.90 10.16 9.24
C LEU A 320 22.06 8.65 9.03
N TRP A 321 23.21 8.10 9.45
CA TRP A 321 23.44 6.66 9.47
C TRP A 321 22.56 5.98 10.52
N LEU A 322 21.96 4.85 10.15
CA LEU A 322 21.07 4.07 11.03
C LEU A 322 21.73 2.79 11.56
N TYR A 323 23.00 2.58 11.20
CA TYR A 323 23.81 1.43 11.61
C TYR A 323 25.21 1.91 12.03
N HIS A 324 25.73 1.35 13.12
CA HIS A 324 27.09 1.58 13.61
C HIS A 324 27.68 0.28 14.16
N ALA A 325 28.99 0.07 14.03
CA ALA A 325 29.72 -1.13 14.51
C ALA A 325 29.05 -2.47 14.17
N GLY A 326 28.39 -2.56 13.01
CA GLY A 326 27.66 -3.74 12.53
C GLY A 326 26.20 -3.86 12.97
N ARG A 327 25.78 -3.19 14.06
CA ARG A 327 24.40 -3.21 14.58
C ARG A 327 23.57 -2.03 14.06
N MET A 328 22.26 -2.06 14.31
CA MET A 328 21.40 -0.87 14.22
C MET A 328 21.69 0.05 15.40
N LEU A 329 21.45 1.35 15.26
CA LEU A 329 21.42 2.28 16.38
C LEU A 329 20.21 1.99 17.30
N SER A 330 20.35 2.22 18.60
CA SER A 330 19.23 2.22 19.55
C SER A 330 18.32 3.44 19.30
N PRO A 331 17.07 3.45 19.82
CA PRO A 331 16.23 4.65 19.73
C PRO A 331 16.88 5.88 20.37
N ARG A 332 17.54 5.73 21.53
CA ARG A 332 18.26 6.82 22.23
C ARG A 332 19.49 7.32 21.47
N GLU A 333 20.19 6.46 20.75
CA GLU A 333 21.28 6.87 19.86
C GLU A 333 20.78 7.62 18.63
N ILE A 334 19.64 7.22 18.07
CA ILE A 334 18.99 7.95 16.97
C ILE A 334 18.49 9.31 17.48
N GLU A 335 17.85 9.36 18.66
CA GLU A 335 17.45 10.61 19.31
C GLU A 335 18.64 11.58 19.47
N HIS A 336 19.76 11.11 20.05
CA HIS A 336 20.97 11.92 20.23
C HIS A 336 21.51 12.46 18.89
N GLN A 337 21.49 11.65 17.83
CA GLN A 337 21.91 12.04 16.49
C GLN A 337 20.91 12.99 15.79
N ILE A 338 19.63 12.90 16.09
CA ILE A 338 18.60 13.85 15.64
C ILE A 338 18.75 15.18 16.38
N GLN A 339 19.04 15.15 17.68
CA GLN A 339 19.30 16.35 18.47
C GLN A 339 20.49 17.13 17.90
N HIS A 340 21.57 16.45 17.48
CA HIS A 340 22.67 17.06 16.73
C HIS A 340 22.27 17.72 15.39
N ILE A 341 21.14 17.35 14.76
CA ILE A 341 20.61 18.00 13.55
C ILE A 341 19.75 19.22 13.91
N LEU A 342 19.00 19.15 15.00
CA LEU A 342 18.20 20.26 15.52
C LEU A 342 19.09 21.41 16.03
N ASP A 343 20.16 21.08 16.74
CA ASP A 343 21.12 22.02 17.34
C ASP A 343 22.24 22.45 16.36
N ASP A 344 22.28 21.92 15.14
CA ASP A 344 23.27 22.30 14.13
C ASP A 344 23.15 23.82 13.81
N PRO A 345 24.23 24.61 13.93
CA PRO A 345 24.18 26.06 13.72
C PRO A 345 24.48 26.50 12.26
N SER A 346 24.70 25.57 11.33
CA SER A 346 25.05 25.92 9.95
C SER A 346 23.88 26.58 9.22
N LEU A 347 24.17 27.54 8.34
CA LEU A 347 23.15 28.12 7.47
C LEU A 347 22.89 27.20 6.26
N PRO A 348 21.70 27.28 5.63
CA PRO A 348 21.48 26.72 4.31
C PRO A 348 22.33 27.45 3.27
N ALA A 349 22.80 26.74 2.24
CA ALA A 349 23.42 27.37 1.08
C ALA A 349 22.38 28.14 0.24
N THR A 350 22.82 29.07 -0.61
CA THR A 350 21.94 29.83 -1.51
C THR A 350 21.07 28.88 -2.33
N GLY A 351 19.75 29.06 -2.29
CA GLY A 351 18.77 28.17 -2.94
C GLY A 351 18.48 26.84 -2.22
N GLU A 352 19.32 26.38 -1.28
CA GLU A 352 19.15 25.08 -0.60
C GLU A 352 17.84 25.04 0.20
N ALA A 353 17.51 26.14 0.88
CA ALA A 353 16.37 26.20 1.79
C ALA A 353 15.02 25.84 1.15
N LYS A 354 14.89 26.03 -0.16
CA LYS A 354 13.68 25.76 -0.95
C LYS A 354 13.84 24.57 -1.92
N LEU A 355 14.99 23.90 -1.95
CA LEU A 355 15.41 23.01 -3.04
C LEU A 355 14.39 21.91 -3.40
N ALA A 356 13.73 21.31 -2.42
CA ALA A 356 12.77 20.23 -2.69
C ALA A 356 11.48 20.70 -3.40
N ALA A 357 11.24 22.01 -3.53
CA ALA A 357 10.13 22.55 -4.34
C ALA A 357 10.19 22.07 -5.81
N LEU A 358 11.38 21.75 -6.34
CA LEU A 358 11.51 21.12 -7.65
C LEU A 358 10.75 19.78 -7.72
N THR A 359 10.68 19.02 -6.61
CA THR A 359 9.91 17.76 -6.55
C THR A 359 8.39 17.98 -6.45
N ALA A 360 7.96 19.18 -6.04
CA ALA A 360 6.56 19.56 -5.80
C ALA A 360 5.88 20.20 -7.02
N GLY A 361 6.63 20.93 -7.85
CA GLY A 361 6.14 21.58 -9.06
C GLY A 361 6.14 20.66 -10.31
N ASP A 362 6.04 21.29 -11.48
CA ASP A 362 5.98 20.60 -12.77
C ASP A 362 7.17 19.65 -13.02
N ARG A 363 6.86 18.46 -13.53
CA ARG A 363 7.83 17.36 -13.72
C ARG A 363 8.92 17.68 -14.76
N ILE A 364 8.59 18.39 -15.84
CA ILE A 364 9.52 18.72 -16.93
C ILE A 364 10.60 19.72 -16.49
N PRO A 365 10.27 20.88 -15.87
CA PRO A 365 11.28 21.77 -15.27
C PRO A 365 12.22 21.07 -14.29
N TRP A 366 11.72 20.13 -13.48
CA TRP A 366 12.56 19.34 -12.58
C TRP A 366 13.44 18.34 -13.33
N ALA A 367 12.92 17.59 -14.30
CA ALA A 367 13.72 16.70 -15.14
C ALA A 367 14.90 17.45 -15.80
N GLN A 368 14.62 18.62 -16.36
CA GLN A 368 15.60 19.49 -17.00
C GLN A 368 16.61 20.05 -15.97
N ALA A 369 16.15 20.59 -14.84
CA ALA A 369 17.05 21.08 -13.79
C ALA A 369 17.94 19.97 -13.23
N ARG A 370 17.42 18.75 -13.01
CA ARG A 370 18.16 17.58 -12.55
C ARG A 370 19.26 17.17 -13.53
N LYS A 371 18.95 17.14 -14.83
CA LYS A 371 19.86 16.84 -15.95
C LYS A 371 20.99 17.87 -16.07
N GLU A 372 20.66 19.15 -15.90
CA GLU A 372 21.57 20.29 -16.11
C GLU A 372 22.48 20.54 -14.89
N PHE A 373 21.93 20.57 -13.67
CA PHE A 373 22.63 21.03 -12.47
C PHE A 373 22.97 19.93 -11.45
N PHE A 374 22.36 18.75 -11.52
CA PHE A 374 22.52 17.67 -10.54
C PHE A 374 23.11 16.38 -11.14
N SER A 375 23.56 16.42 -12.40
CA SER A 375 24.17 15.28 -13.10
C SER A 375 25.64 15.03 -12.72
N SER A 376 26.34 16.02 -12.16
CA SER A 376 27.76 15.91 -11.76
C SER A 376 28.10 16.66 -10.45
N GLY A 377 29.39 16.68 -10.08
CA GLY A 377 29.92 17.58 -9.04
C GLY A 377 29.47 17.29 -7.60
N VAL A 378 29.25 18.36 -6.83
CA VAL A 378 28.76 18.28 -5.45
C VAL A 378 27.26 17.94 -5.40
N ASN A 379 26.46 18.59 -6.25
CA ASN A 379 25.01 18.39 -6.35
C ASN A 379 24.64 16.94 -6.61
N LYS A 380 25.33 16.26 -7.54
CA LYS A 380 25.08 14.84 -7.79
C LYS A 380 25.36 13.98 -6.57
N ARG A 381 26.41 14.27 -5.78
CA ARG A 381 26.73 13.49 -4.57
C ARG A 381 25.67 13.66 -3.47
N SER A 382 25.13 14.86 -3.32
CA SER A 382 24.07 15.15 -2.35
C SER A 382 22.69 14.64 -2.81
N LEU A 383 22.37 14.77 -4.10
CA LEU A 383 21.14 14.20 -4.68
C LEU A 383 21.17 12.67 -4.67
N ASP A 384 22.29 12.04 -5.07
CA ASP A 384 22.49 10.58 -4.94
C ASP A 384 22.25 10.11 -3.50
N CYS A 385 22.59 10.93 -2.50
CA CYS A 385 22.34 10.61 -1.09
C CYS A 385 20.84 10.61 -0.76
N ILE A 386 20.07 11.60 -1.23
CA ILE A 386 18.61 11.63 -1.03
C ILE A 386 17.94 10.48 -1.80
N GLU A 387 18.27 10.28 -3.07
CA GLU A 387 17.72 9.21 -3.92
C GLU A 387 18.03 7.82 -3.35
N LYS A 388 19.22 7.61 -2.76
CA LYS A 388 19.66 6.30 -2.23
C LYS A 388 19.40 6.12 -0.72
N ALA A 389 18.85 7.12 -0.04
CA ALA A 389 18.40 6.98 1.36
C ALA A 389 17.32 5.90 1.51
N ALA A 390 17.25 5.25 2.68
CA ALA A 390 16.24 4.22 2.94
C ALA A 390 14.80 4.76 2.91
N PHE A 391 14.62 6.02 3.31
CA PHE A 391 13.43 6.86 3.20
C PHE A 391 13.84 8.31 3.53
N PHE A 392 12.93 9.27 3.44
CA PHE A 392 13.18 10.68 3.77
C PHE A 392 12.60 11.04 5.15
N VAL A 393 13.18 12.02 5.83
CA VAL A 393 12.73 12.48 7.15
C VAL A 393 12.66 14.00 7.14
N ALA A 394 11.51 14.56 7.48
CA ALA A 394 11.32 15.99 7.69
C ALA A 394 11.20 16.27 9.19
N LEU A 395 12.19 16.98 9.74
CA LEU A 395 12.13 17.56 11.08
C LEU A 395 11.56 18.96 10.95
N ASP A 396 10.23 19.05 11.04
CA ASP A 396 9.50 20.31 10.90
C ASP A 396 9.71 21.21 12.13
N ASP A 397 9.88 22.50 11.93
CA ASP A 397 10.00 23.46 13.03
C ASP A 397 8.65 24.07 13.46
N ASP A 398 7.57 23.74 12.76
CA ASP A 398 6.19 24.04 13.18
C ASP A 398 5.68 23.05 14.24
N GLU A 399 4.65 23.48 14.96
CA GLU A 399 3.85 22.64 15.85
C GLU A 399 2.45 22.45 15.25
N GLN A 400 1.97 21.21 15.23
CA GLN A 400 0.65 20.83 14.71
C GLN A 400 -0.04 19.88 15.71
N GLY A 401 -1.28 19.46 15.46
CA GLY A 401 -1.98 18.46 16.30
C GLY A 401 -3.46 18.73 16.42
N MET A 402 -4.04 18.42 17.59
CA MET A 402 -5.46 18.70 17.91
C MET A 402 -5.65 19.59 19.16
N MET A 403 -4.58 19.88 19.90
CA MET A 403 -4.65 20.61 21.18
C MET A 403 -4.65 22.12 20.92
N GLY A 404 -5.60 22.86 21.51
CA GLY A 404 -5.75 24.31 21.39
C GLY A 404 -7.22 24.72 21.37
N ASP A 405 -7.48 26.01 21.15
CA ASP A 405 -8.82 26.60 21.28
C ASP A 405 -9.81 26.18 20.17
N ASP A 406 -9.29 25.73 19.02
CA ASP A 406 -10.07 25.15 17.91
C ASP A 406 -9.53 23.75 17.54
N PRO A 407 -10.00 22.67 18.21
CA PRO A 407 -9.55 21.31 17.94
C PRO A 407 -9.88 20.80 16.52
N ALA A 408 -10.88 21.38 15.85
CA ALA A 408 -11.29 20.96 14.50
C ALA A 408 -10.34 21.57 13.44
N GLY A 409 -10.23 22.90 13.38
CA GLY A 409 -9.30 23.57 12.46
C GLY A 409 -7.82 23.30 12.80
N ASN A 410 -7.50 22.89 14.03
CA ASN A 410 -6.20 22.29 14.37
C ASN A 410 -5.94 20.99 13.58
N LEU A 411 -6.90 20.06 13.59
CA LEU A 411 -6.77 18.76 12.91
C LEU A 411 -6.71 18.92 11.38
N ASP A 412 -7.50 19.85 10.84
CA ASP A 412 -7.53 20.16 9.41
C ASP A 412 -6.19 20.74 8.94
N ARG A 413 -5.62 21.69 9.71
CA ARG A 413 -4.26 22.19 9.48
C ARG A 413 -3.19 21.10 9.61
N TYR A 414 -3.32 20.19 10.57
CA TYR A 414 -2.38 19.07 10.74
C TYR A 414 -2.41 18.11 9.53
N ALA A 415 -3.60 17.77 9.03
CA ALA A 415 -3.75 16.92 7.85
C ALA A 415 -3.25 17.62 6.57
N LYS A 416 -3.59 18.90 6.35
CA LYS A 416 -3.09 19.72 5.23
C LYS A 416 -1.55 19.86 5.27
N SER A 417 -0.95 20.01 6.46
CA SER A 417 0.51 20.05 6.64
C SER A 417 1.21 18.70 6.39
N LEU A 418 0.50 17.56 6.56
CA LEU A 418 0.99 16.24 6.13
C LEU A 418 0.82 16.02 4.61
N LEU A 419 -0.22 16.59 3.99
CA LEU A 419 -0.49 16.47 2.55
C LEU A 419 0.59 17.15 1.70
N HIS A 420 0.97 18.39 2.03
CA HIS A 420 1.95 19.16 1.24
C HIS A 420 3.00 19.96 2.04
N GLY A 421 2.87 20.06 3.36
CA GLY A 421 3.79 20.86 4.19
C GLY A 421 3.92 22.30 3.71
N LYS A 422 5.14 22.82 3.72
CA LYS A 422 5.55 24.12 3.19
C LYS A 422 5.93 24.06 1.69
N CYS A 423 5.57 22.98 0.98
CA CYS A 423 5.91 22.70 -0.42
C CYS A 423 7.42 22.57 -0.79
N TYR A 424 8.35 22.85 0.15
CA TYR A 424 9.80 22.70 -0.03
C TYR A 424 10.50 21.89 1.09
N ASP A 425 9.73 21.39 2.05
CA ASP A 425 10.15 20.71 3.28
C ASP A 425 9.85 19.20 3.28
N ARG A 426 9.26 18.70 2.20
CA ARG A 426 9.05 17.26 1.90
C ARG A 426 9.80 16.93 0.61
N TRP A 427 10.26 15.69 0.45
CA TRP A 427 10.86 15.22 -0.82
C TRP A 427 9.86 14.31 -1.53
N PHE A 428 8.96 14.91 -2.33
CA PHE A 428 7.79 14.23 -2.90
C PHE A 428 8.13 13.09 -3.88
N ASP A 429 9.36 13.04 -4.40
CA ASP A 429 9.87 11.93 -5.20
C ASP A 429 10.21 10.67 -4.38
N LYS A 430 10.32 10.77 -3.05
CA LYS A 430 10.68 9.63 -2.19
C LYS A 430 9.45 8.76 -1.94
N SER A 431 9.60 7.43 -1.96
CA SER A 431 8.50 6.50 -1.68
C SER A 431 7.67 6.88 -0.45
N PHE A 432 8.34 7.29 0.63
CA PHE A 432 7.72 8.08 1.69
C PHE A 432 8.69 9.01 2.42
N THR A 433 8.13 10.06 3.01
CA THR A 433 8.71 10.96 4.00
C THR A 433 8.06 10.71 5.36
N VAL A 434 8.86 10.50 6.41
CA VAL A 434 8.39 10.58 7.80
C VAL A 434 8.45 12.04 8.24
N VAL A 435 7.31 12.61 8.59
CA VAL A 435 7.20 13.99 9.10
C VAL A 435 7.13 13.96 10.61
N LEU A 436 7.97 14.77 11.27
CA LEU A 436 8.11 14.88 12.72
C LEU A 436 8.09 16.36 13.09
N TYR A 437 7.02 16.80 13.77
CA TYR A 437 6.83 18.19 14.18
C TYR A 437 7.54 18.50 15.50
N LYS A 438 7.77 19.79 15.76
CA LYS A 438 8.53 20.29 16.93
C LYS A 438 7.98 19.83 18.29
N ASN A 439 6.68 19.58 18.38
CA ASN A 439 5.97 19.08 19.57
C ASN A 439 5.77 17.54 19.58
N GLY A 440 6.52 16.78 18.78
CA GLY A 440 6.45 15.32 18.76
C GLY A 440 5.19 14.74 18.10
N LYS A 441 4.34 15.53 17.42
CA LYS A 441 3.39 14.97 16.44
C LYS A 441 4.16 14.38 15.25
N ASN A 442 3.64 13.29 14.67
CA ASN A 442 4.27 12.64 13.53
C ASN A 442 3.27 11.98 12.57
N GLY A 443 3.62 11.97 11.29
CA GLY A 443 2.80 11.40 10.22
C GLY A 443 3.65 10.99 9.01
N LEU A 444 2.96 10.62 7.93
CA LEU A 444 3.57 10.22 6.67
C LEU A 444 3.09 11.11 5.53
N ASN A 445 3.99 11.33 4.57
CA ASN A 445 3.70 11.77 3.22
C ASN A 445 4.30 10.73 2.25
N ALA A 446 3.62 10.36 1.17
CA ALA A 446 4.04 9.24 0.33
C ALA A 446 3.82 9.49 -1.17
N GLU A 447 4.77 9.04 -2.00
CA GLU A 447 4.73 9.23 -3.45
C GLU A 447 3.76 8.23 -4.10
N HIS A 448 2.88 8.71 -4.99
CA HIS A 448 1.72 7.90 -5.36
C HIS A 448 2.06 6.69 -6.25
N SER A 449 3.18 6.68 -6.99
CA SER A 449 3.39 5.78 -8.12
C SER A 449 3.80 4.32 -7.82
N TRP A 450 3.86 3.86 -6.56
CA TRP A 450 4.48 2.55 -6.23
C TRP A 450 3.70 1.56 -5.31
N ALA A 451 2.97 2.00 -4.27
CA ALA A 451 2.30 1.13 -3.26
C ALA A 451 0.78 0.99 -3.51
N ASP A 452 -0.07 0.77 -2.49
CA ASP A 452 -1.56 0.92 -2.39
C ASP A 452 -1.83 1.51 -0.99
N ALA A 453 -2.91 2.26 -0.73
CA ALA A 453 -3.27 2.78 0.61
C ALA A 453 -3.06 1.77 1.78
N PRO A 454 -3.59 0.53 1.69
CA PRO A 454 -3.28 -0.55 2.62
C PRO A 454 -1.79 -0.82 2.95
N ILE A 455 -0.85 -0.56 2.03
CA ILE A 455 0.58 -0.91 2.17
C ILE A 455 1.26 0.01 3.18
N MET A 456 1.25 1.33 3.00
CA MET A 456 1.81 2.22 4.03
C MET A 456 0.94 2.29 5.29
N ALA A 457 -0.39 2.07 5.21
CA ALA A 457 -1.21 1.88 6.41
C ALA A 457 -0.68 0.72 7.28
N HIS A 458 -0.38 -0.45 6.68
CA HIS A 458 0.22 -1.60 7.37
C HIS A 458 1.63 -1.31 7.91
N VAL A 459 2.45 -0.50 7.21
CA VAL A 459 3.74 0.00 7.75
C VAL A 459 3.51 0.87 8.99
N TRP A 460 2.55 1.79 8.91
CA TRP A 460 2.33 2.82 9.92
C TRP A 460 1.66 2.28 11.18
N GLU A 461 0.69 1.36 11.06
CA GLU A 461 0.17 0.55 12.17
C GLU A 461 1.31 -0.12 12.95
N TYR A 462 2.22 -0.81 12.25
CA TYR A 462 3.36 -1.46 12.88
C TYR A 462 4.28 -0.44 13.55
N VAL A 463 4.60 0.67 12.88
CA VAL A 463 5.52 1.70 13.39
C VAL A 463 4.98 2.31 14.67
N MET A 464 3.74 2.82 14.66
CA MET A 464 3.13 3.50 15.79
C MET A 464 2.90 2.53 16.96
N THR A 465 2.46 1.29 16.71
CA THR A 465 2.32 0.29 17.79
C THR A 465 3.66 -0.10 18.40
N THR A 466 4.70 -0.28 17.57
CA THR A 466 6.05 -0.63 18.05
C THR A 466 6.65 0.50 18.90
N ASP A 467 6.54 1.73 18.42
CA ASP A 467 6.96 2.93 19.14
C ASP A 467 6.27 3.06 20.50
N CYS A 468 4.95 3.00 20.56
CA CYS A 468 4.18 3.21 21.79
C CYS A 468 4.33 2.04 22.78
N PHE A 469 4.09 0.81 22.33
CA PHE A 469 3.88 -0.35 23.22
C PHE A 469 5.10 -1.28 23.36
N GLN A 470 6.14 -1.15 22.52
CA GLN A 470 7.34 -2.03 22.58
C GLN A 470 8.62 -1.27 22.92
N LEU A 471 8.78 -0.03 22.43
CA LEU A 471 9.91 0.83 22.77
C LEU A 471 9.54 1.72 23.97
N GLY A 472 8.55 2.58 23.81
CA GLY A 472 8.12 3.57 24.80
C GLY A 472 9.21 4.58 25.15
N TYR A 473 8.96 5.34 26.21
CA TYR A 473 9.79 6.48 26.64
C TYR A 473 10.09 6.40 28.15
N THR A 474 11.06 7.18 28.62
CA THR A 474 11.31 7.42 30.05
C THR A 474 10.28 8.40 30.62
N GLU A 475 10.28 8.64 31.94
CA GLU A 475 9.35 9.58 32.58
C GLU A 475 9.58 11.03 32.12
N GLU A 476 10.80 11.37 31.70
CA GLU A 476 11.19 12.63 31.09
C GLU A 476 10.86 12.71 29.58
N GLY A 477 10.25 11.66 29.00
CA GLY A 477 9.85 11.62 27.59
C GLY A 477 10.97 11.26 26.61
N HIS A 478 12.16 10.89 27.08
CA HIS A 478 13.30 10.47 26.24
C HIS A 478 13.20 9.01 25.78
N CYS A 479 13.93 8.63 24.72
CA CYS A 479 14.04 7.23 24.33
C CYS A 479 14.80 6.41 25.39
N LYS A 480 14.37 5.16 25.61
CA LYS A 480 15.01 4.26 26.58
C LYS A 480 16.37 3.73 26.08
N GLY A 481 17.28 3.50 27.03
CA GLY A 481 18.62 2.96 26.80
C GLY A 481 19.71 4.03 26.78
N ASP A 482 20.93 3.63 26.44
CA ASP A 482 22.13 4.48 26.50
C ASP A 482 22.64 4.90 25.11
N VAL A 483 23.53 5.90 25.09
CA VAL A 483 24.26 6.38 23.91
C VAL A 483 25.70 5.84 23.93
N ALA A 484 26.17 5.24 22.85
CA ALA A 484 27.58 4.88 22.73
C ALA A 484 28.47 6.13 22.49
N SER A 485 29.55 6.27 23.26
CA SER A 485 30.46 7.43 23.21
C SER A 485 31.31 7.56 21.92
N SER A 486 31.16 6.64 20.96
CA SER A 486 31.98 6.55 19.74
C SER A 486 31.18 6.72 18.44
N LEU A 487 29.99 7.30 18.49
CA LEU A 487 29.16 7.49 17.29
C LEU A 487 29.67 8.67 16.45
N PRO A 488 29.88 8.51 15.13
CA PRO A 488 30.17 9.65 14.25
C PRO A 488 28.93 10.53 14.11
N PRO A 489 29.08 11.87 13.99
CA PRO A 489 27.95 12.79 13.83
C PRO A 489 27.27 12.65 12.45
N PRO A 490 26.08 13.24 12.27
CA PRO A 490 25.38 13.25 10.99
C PRO A 490 26.18 14.01 9.93
N THR A 491 26.15 13.56 8.67
CA THR A 491 26.88 14.28 7.61
C THR A 491 26.00 15.34 6.97
N ARG A 492 26.25 16.62 7.25
CA ARG A 492 25.68 17.76 6.50
C ARG A 492 25.94 17.57 5.00
N LEU A 493 24.90 17.65 4.17
CA LEU A 493 25.04 17.65 2.72
C LEU A 493 25.49 19.04 2.23
N THR A 494 26.11 19.09 1.06
CA THR A 494 26.63 20.33 0.46
C THR A 494 26.09 20.50 -0.95
N TRP A 495 25.89 21.74 -1.38
CA TRP A 495 25.26 22.07 -2.66
C TRP A 495 25.85 23.34 -3.26
N ASP A 496 25.71 23.46 -4.57
CA ASP A 496 26.07 24.62 -5.38
C ASP A 496 24.92 24.85 -6.37
N ILE A 497 23.98 25.74 -6.04
CA ILE A 497 22.65 25.77 -6.66
C ILE A 497 22.49 27.03 -7.50
N PRO A 498 22.87 27.01 -8.80
CA PRO A 498 22.68 28.16 -9.70
C PRO A 498 21.22 28.31 -10.16
N CYS A 499 20.39 27.27 -10.03
CA CYS A 499 19.03 27.20 -10.61
C CYS A 499 17.92 27.79 -9.73
N GLN A 500 18.23 28.85 -8.97
CA GLN A 500 17.35 29.46 -7.97
C GLN A 500 16.00 29.88 -8.55
N GLU A 501 15.98 30.52 -9.73
CA GLU A 501 14.75 30.90 -10.46
C GLU A 501 13.81 29.71 -10.71
N ARG A 502 14.36 28.53 -11.06
CA ARG A 502 13.53 27.32 -11.29
C ARG A 502 12.95 26.79 -9.99
N ILE A 503 13.71 26.85 -8.89
CA ILE A 503 13.22 26.48 -7.55
C ILE A 503 12.07 27.39 -7.13
N GLU A 504 12.22 28.70 -7.33
CA GLU A 504 11.18 29.67 -6.95
C GLU A 504 9.94 29.58 -7.85
N ARG A 505 10.10 29.31 -9.15
CA ARG A 505 8.97 29.03 -10.05
C ARG A 505 8.23 27.74 -9.68
N SER A 506 8.95 26.64 -9.41
CA SER A 506 8.32 25.39 -8.96
C SER A 506 7.62 25.55 -7.61
N LEU A 507 8.20 26.35 -6.69
CA LEU A 507 7.55 26.69 -5.42
C LEU A 507 6.28 27.52 -5.64
N ALA A 508 6.30 28.53 -6.51
CA ALA A 508 5.12 29.35 -6.79
C ALA A 508 3.95 28.50 -7.33
N VAL A 509 4.22 27.55 -8.23
CA VAL A 509 3.22 26.59 -8.72
C VAL A 509 2.70 25.70 -7.60
N ALA A 510 3.60 25.07 -6.83
CA ALA A 510 3.22 24.16 -5.75
C ALA A 510 2.43 24.86 -4.63
N GLN A 511 2.83 26.07 -4.24
CA GLN A 511 2.16 26.88 -3.23
C GLN A 511 0.78 27.33 -3.70
N THR A 512 0.65 27.77 -4.96
CA THR A 512 -0.67 28.13 -5.53
C THR A 512 -1.65 26.96 -5.48
N LEU A 513 -1.18 25.74 -5.76
CA LEU A 513 -2.00 24.52 -5.67
C LEU A 513 -2.31 24.13 -4.21
N ALA A 514 -1.36 24.30 -3.29
CA ALA A 514 -1.53 23.99 -1.87
C ALA A 514 -2.46 24.95 -1.15
N ASP A 515 -2.33 26.26 -1.42
CA ASP A 515 -3.18 27.30 -0.84
C ASP A 515 -4.64 27.12 -1.27
N ASP A 516 -4.89 26.70 -2.52
CA ASP A 516 -6.22 26.47 -3.08
C ASP A 516 -6.93 25.19 -2.57
N VAL A 517 -6.24 24.23 -1.94
CA VAL A 517 -6.87 23.01 -1.41
C VAL A 517 -7.61 23.30 -0.11
N ASP A 518 -8.94 23.21 -0.14
CA ASP A 518 -9.76 23.12 1.07
C ASP A 518 -9.69 21.68 1.63
N PHE A 519 -9.68 21.54 2.96
CA PHE A 519 -9.47 20.25 3.61
C PHE A 519 -10.12 20.19 5.00
N HIS A 520 -10.96 19.18 5.23
CA HIS A 520 -11.68 18.96 6.49
C HIS A 520 -11.60 17.49 6.94
N VAL A 521 -11.25 17.26 8.20
CA VAL A 521 -11.20 15.95 8.85
C VAL A 521 -12.37 15.84 9.82
N LEU A 522 -13.22 14.84 9.59
CA LEU A 522 -14.47 14.67 10.30
C LEU A 522 -14.49 13.34 11.08
N PRO A 523 -14.18 13.36 12.39
CA PRO A 523 -14.42 12.24 13.28
C PRO A 523 -15.91 12.11 13.62
N ILE A 524 -16.49 10.95 13.34
CA ILE A 524 -17.86 10.58 13.74
C ILE A 524 -17.75 9.48 14.79
N GLN A 525 -18.11 9.84 16.03
CA GLN A 525 -18.09 8.96 17.21
C GLN A 525 -19.50 8.59 17.68
N ASP A 526 -20.54 9.17 17.07
CA ASP A 526 -21.94 8.91 17.38
C ASP A 526 -22.32 7.45 17.08
N PHE A 527 -21.70 6.85 16.05
CA PHE A 527 -21.80 5.44 15.71
C PHE A 527 -20.69 4.97 14.76
N GLY A 528 -20.57 3.65 14.59
CA GLY A 528 -19.71 3.03 13.57
C GLY A 528 -20.26 1.71 13.04
N LYS A 529 -19.37 0.83 12.56
CA LYS A 529 -19.75 -0.45 11.92
C LYS A 529 -20.63 -1.35 12.78
N GLY A 530 -20.56 -1.28 14.11
CA GLY A 530 -21.38 -2.07 15.02
C GLY A 530 -22.86 -1.70 14.99
N SER A 531 -23.19 -0.44 14.70
CA SER A 531 -24.57 -0.03 14.46
C SER A 531 -25.04 -0.42 13.05
N ILE A 532 -24.23 -0.16 12.02
CA ILE A 532 -24.59 -0.48 10.63
C ILE A 532 -24.79 -1.99 10.41
N LYS A 533 -23.95 -2.84 11.05
CA LYS A 533 -24.10 -4.30 11.00
C LYS A 533 -25.43 -4.79 11.63
N LYS A 534 -26.00 -4.10 12.63
CA LYS A 534 -27.31 -4.46 13.21
C LYS A 534 -28.44 -4.29 12.18
N CYS A 535 -28.34 -3.30 11.30
CA CYS A 535 -29.22 -3.12 10.14
C CYS A 535 -29.03 -4.20 9.05
N LYS A 536 -28.02 -5.07 9.19
CA LYS A 536 -27.60 -6.11 8.23
C LYS A 536 -27.07 -5.57 6.89
N ILE A 537 -26.44 -4.40 6.94
CA ILE A 537 -25.86 -3.71 5.77
C ILE A 537 -24.33 -3.74 5.86
N SER A 538 -23.65 -3.70 4.71
CA SER A 538 -22.19 -3.49 4.67
C SER A 538 -21.85 -2.06 5.12
N PRO A 539 -20.97 -1.85 6.12
CA PRO A 539 -20.57 -0.52 6.59
C PRO A 539 -20.08 0.41 5.48
N ASP A 540 -19.34 -0.17 4.53
CA ASP A 540 -18.78 0.49 3.36
C ASP A 540 -19.88 0.95 2.38
N ALA A 541 -20.78 0.04 1.97
CA ALA A 541 -21.92 0.39 1.11
C ALA A 541 -22.87 1.42 1.75
N PHE A 542 -22.99 1.42 3.08
CA PHE A 542 -23.77 2.41 3.82
C PHE A 542 -23.14 3.80 3.72
N ILE A 543 -21.82 3.92 3.89
CA ILE A 543 -21.07 5.17 3.71
C ILE A 543 -21.17 5.65 2.24
N GLN A 544 -20.98 4.76 1.27
CA GLN A 544 -21.06 5.11 -0.15
C GLN A 544 -22.43 5.64 -0.56
N ILE A 545 -23.53 5.04 -0.07
CA ILE A 545 -24.88 5.57 -0.33
C ILE A 545 -25.13 6.88 0.44
N ALA A 546 -24.56 7.05 1.65
CA ALA A 546 -24.62 8.32 2.37
C ALA A 546 -23.91 9.45 1.60
N LEU A 547 -22.78 9.16 0.95
CA LEU A 547 -22.07 10.10 0.08
C LEU A 547 -22.92 10.50 -1.14
N GLN A 548 -23.65 9.57 -1.76
CA GLN A 548 -24.60 9.89 -2.84
C GLN A 548 -25.75 10.79 -2.37
N LEU A 549 -26.31 10.51 -1.18
CA LEU A 549 -27.39 11.29 -0.58
C LEU A 549 -26.93 12.71 -0.21
N ALA A 550 -25.76 12.84 0.41
CA ALA A 550 -25.15 14.11 0.75
C ALA A 550 -24.84 14.95 -0.49
N TYR A 551 -24.26 14.36 -1.54
CA TYR A 551 -23.96 15.06 -2.78
C TYR A 551 -25.23 15.55 -3.47
N TYR A 552 -26.27 14.71 -3.54
CA TYR A 552 -27.55 15.09 -4.12
C TYR A 552 -28.22 16.24 -3.37
N ARG A 553 -28.20 16.24 -2.03
CA ARG A 553 -28.69 17.35 -1.19
C ARG A 553 -27.90 18.64 -1.38
N ASN A 554 -26.58 18.54 -1.51
CA ASN A 554 -25.70 19.69 -1.65
C ASN A 554 -25.76 20.32 -3.06
N ARG A 555 -25.99 19.51 -4.11
CA ARG A 555 -25.81 19.88 -5.54
C ARG A 555 -27.06 19.72 -6.41
N GLY A 556 -28.18 19.22 -5.87
CA GLY A 556 -29.44 18.95 -6.59
C GLY A 556 -29.37 17.88 -7.69
N SER A 557 -28.23 17.20 -7.84
CA SER A 557 -27.88 16.35 -8.97
C SER A 557 -26.95 15.21 -8.53
N PHE A 558 -26.86 14.16 -9.35
CA PHE A 558 -25.91 13.05 -9.14
C PHE A 558 -24.62 13.29 -9.93
N THR A 559 -23.54 12.59 -9.57
CA THR A 559 -22.27 12.73 -10.29
C THR A 559 -21.48 11.44 -10.36
N LEU A 560 -20.56 11.37 -11.33
CA LEU A 560 -19.69 10.22 -11.50
C LEU A 560 -18.79 10.06 -10.27
N THR A 561 -19.03 8.98 -9.53
CA THR A 561 -18.33 8.66 -8.27
C THR A 561 -17.30 7.57 -8.52
N TYR A 562 -16.04 7.85 -8.19
CA TYR A 562 -14.93 6.90 -8.17
C TYR A 562 -14.81 6.31 -6.76
N GLU A 563 -14.58 5.00 -6.67
CA GLU A 563 -14.22 4.32 -5.44
C GLU A 563 -13.11 3.29 -5.73
N ALA A 564 -12.04 3.33 -4.93
CA ALA A 564 -10.91 2.42 -5.07
C ALA A 564 -11.21 1.04 -4.44
N SER A 565 -11.27 -0.02 -5.27
CA SER A 565 -11.42 -1.41 -4.80
C SER A 565 -10.20 -2.26 -5.15
N MET A 566 -9.69 -3.05 -4.20
CA MET A 566 -8.43 -3.78 -4.39
C MET A 566 -8.56 -5.05 -5.24
N THR A 567 -7.72 -5.18 -6.27
CA THR A 567 -7.52 -6.41 -7.08
C THR A 567 -6.32 -7.24 -6.61
N ARG A 568 -5.84 -7.04 -5.37
CA ARG A 568 -4.73 -7.79 -4.73
C ARG A 568 -4.98 -9.30 -4.57
N LEU A 569 -6.15 -9.82 -4.94
CA LEU A 569 -6.41 -11.26 -5.10
C LEU A 569 -5.55 -11.87 -6.23
N PHE A 570 -5.09 -11.04 -7.17
CA PHE A 570 -4.27 -11.44 -8.31
C PHE A 570 -2.80 -11.07 -8.11
N ARG A 571 -1.91 -11.83 -8.76
CA ARG A 571 -0.48 -11.53 -8.84
C ARG A 571 -0.30 -10.14 -9.43
N GLU A 572 0.43 -9.29 -8.70
CA GLU A 572 0.69 -7.90 -9.06
C GLU A 572 -0.60 -7.08 -9.29
N GLY A 573 -1.73 -7.56 -8.75
CA GLY A 573 -3.04 -6.90 -8.78
C GLY A 573 -3.17 -5.80 -7.72
N ARG A 574 -3.96 -4.78 -8.04
CA ARG A 574 -3.84 -3.40 -7.53
C ARG A 574 -5.18 -2.79 -7.16
N THR A 575 -5.64 -1.78 -7.92
CA THR A 575 -6.97 -1.17 -7.82
C THR A 575 -7.75 -1.34 -9.12
N GLU A 576 -9.05 -1.48 -8.98
CA GLU A 576 -10.07 -1.27 -10.01
C GLU A 576 -11.10 -0.26 -9.46
N THR A 577 -11.84 0.39 -10.34
CA THR A 577 -12.88 1.35 -9.94
C THR A 577 -14.19 0.64 -9.63
N VAL A 578 -14.83 1.02 -8.53
CA VAL A 578 -16.28 0.87 -8.34
C VAL A 578 -16.93 2.19 -8.73
N ARG A 579 -17.91 2.14 -9.64
CA ARG A 579 -18.74 3.29 -10.04
C ARG A 579 -19.95 3.35 -9.11
N SER A 580 -19.80 4.02 -7.97
CA SER A 580 -20.72 3.91 -6.81
C SER A 580 -22.04 4.68 -6.98
N CYS A 581 -22.08 5.64 -7.92
CA CYS A 581 -23.31 6.24 -8.42
C CYS A 581 -24.03 5.23 -9.35
N THR A 582 -25.09 4.60 -8.85
CA THR A 582 -25.86 3.55 -9.53
C THR A 582 -27.32 3.93 -9.73
N SER A 583 -28.06 3.24 -10.61
CA SER A 583 -29.49 3.53 -10.81
C SER A 583 -30.29 3.18 -9.56
N GLU A 584 -29.89 2.13 -8.85
CA GLU A 584 -30.43 1.71 -7.58
C GLU A 584 -30.20 2.77 -6.48
N SER A 585 -28.99 3.32 -6.34
CA SER A 585 -28.71 4.40 -5.38
C SER A 585 -29.41 5.71 -5.74
N CYS A 586 -29.45 6.10 -7.02
CA CYS A 586 -30.16 7.29 -7.48
C CYS A 586 -31.68 7.18 -7.25
N THR A 587 -32.26 6.00 -7.47
CA THR A 587 -33.69 5.75 -7.24
C THR A 587 -34.02 5.80 -5.75
N PHE A 588 -33.18 5.20 -4.90
CA PHE A 588 -33.30 5.30 -3.45
C PHE A 588 -33.26 6.76 -2.97
N VAL A 589 -32.26 7.54 -3.38
CA VAL A 589 -32.11 8.94 -2.95
C VAL A 589 -33.29 9.81 -3.41
N ARG A 590 -33.76 9.64 -4.66
CA ARG A 590 -34.96 10.33 -5.15
C ARG A 590 -36.23 9.98 -4.38
N ALA A 591 -36.40 8.71 -4.00
CA ALA A 591 -37.54 8.28 -3.19
C ALA A 591 -37.52 8.90 -1.79
N LEU A 592 -36.35 8.89 -1.12
CA LEU A 592 -36.19 9.45 0.22
C LEU A 592 -36.48 10.96 0.24
N GLU A 593 -35.84 11.73 -0.64
CA GLU A 593 -36.02 13.19 -0.69
C GLU A 593 -37.38 13.59 -1.31
N GLY A 594 -38.03 12.68 -2.04
CA GLY A 594 -39.40 12.83 -2.54
C GLY A 594 -40.50 12.55 -1.50
N GLY A 595 -40.15 12.06 -0.30
CA GLY A 595 -41.10 11.79 0.77
C GLY A 595 -41.85 10.45 0.68
N GLU A 596 -41.27 9.45 -0.01
CA GLU A 596 -41.81 8.09 -0.05
C GLU A 596 -41.86 7.41 1.34
N SER A 597 -42.68 6.36 1.46
CA SER A 597 -42.83 5.64 2.74
C SER A 597 -41.50 5.07 3.24
N LYS A 598 -41.32 5.01 4.58
CA LYS A 598 -40.11 4.44 5.18
C LYS A 598 -39.87 2.99 4.71
N GLU A 599 -40.92 2.23 4.43
CA GLU A 599 -40.88 0.83 3.96
C GLU A 599 -40.32 0.75 2.54
N VAL A 600 -40.78 1.65 1.65
CA VAL A 600 -40.29 1.80 0.28
C VAL A 600 -38.81 2.21 0.31
N CYS A 601 -38.45 3.23 1.09
CA CYS A 601 -37.08 3.69 1.25
C CYS A 601 -36.17 2.59 1.84
N ARG A 602 -36.61 1.85 2.87
CA ARG A 602 -35.91 0.68 3.46
C ARG A 602 -35.74 -0.48 2.48
N HIS A 603 -36.62 -0.63 1.49
CA HIS A 603 -36.47 -1.63 0.43
C HIS A 603 -35.44 -1.15 -0.61
N LEU A 604 -35.63 0.05 -1.17
CA LEU A 604 -34.74 0.63 -2.17
C LEU A 604 -33.30 0.77 -1.66
N PHE A 605 -33.10 1.14 -0.39
CA PHE A 605 -31.77 1.21 0.23
C PHE A 605 -31.06 -0.15 0.26
N ARG A 606 -31.79 -1.25 0.56
CA ARG A 606 -31.22 -2.60 0.53
C ARG A 606 -30.82 -2.99 -0.89
N THR A 607 -31.67 -2.73 -1.88
CA THR A 607 -31.37 -2.98 -3.30
C THR A 607 -30.13 -2.20 -3.76
N ALA A 608 -29.98 -0.93 -3.34
CA ALA A 608 -28.79 -0.12 -3.61
C ALA A 608 -27.54 -0.67 -2.91
N ALA A 609 -27.63 -1.09 -1.64
CA ALA A 609 -26.50 -1.65 -0.90
C ALA A 609 -26.06 -3.03 -1.43
N GLU A 610 -27.01 -3.85 -1.88
CA GLU A 610 -26.73 -5.13 -2.55
C GLU A 610 -26.10 -4.92 -3.93
N LYS A 611 -26.56 -3.93 -4.71
CA LYS A 611 -25.92 -3.52 -5.98
C LYS A 611 -24.49 -3.06 -5.76
N HIS A 612 -24.27 -2.16 -4.80
CA HIS A 612 -22.93 -1.68 -4.44
C HIS A 612 -21.99 -2.84 -4.12
N GLN A 613 -22.42 -3.72 -3.21
CA GLN A 613 -21.63 -4.88 -2.79
C GLN A 613 -21.40 -5.89 -3.93
N HIS A 614 -22.30 -6.01 -4.90
CA HIS A 614 -22.05 -6.76 -6.12
C HIS A 614 -20.96 -6.10 -6.99
N LEU A 615 -21.03 -4.78 -7.22
CA LEU A 615 -20.02 -4.05 -7.97
C LEU A 615 -18.64 -4.11 -7.32
N TYR A 616 -18.55 -4.00 -5.99
CA TYR A 616 -17.29 -4.13 -5.25
C TYR A 616 -16.66 -5.52 -5.45
N ARG A 617 -17.44 -6.59 -5.38
CA ARG A 617 -16.97 -7.96 -5.65
C ARG A 617 -16.53 -8.13 -7.10
N MET A 618 -17.28 -7.57 -8.05
CA MET A 618 -16.89 -7.56 -9.46
C MET A 618 -15.55 -6.85 -9.65
N ALA A 619 -15.37 -5.65 -9.10
CA ALA A 619 -14.10 -4.92 -9.13
C ALA A 619 -12.94 -5.74 -8.52
N MET A 620 -13.09 -6.25 -7.28
CA MET A 620 -12.09 -7.10 -6.62
C MET A 620 -11.68 -8.32 -7.46
N THR A 621 -12.62 -8.95 -8.17
CA THR A 621 -12.36 -10.11 -9.05
C THR A 621 -11.75 -9.75 -10.42
N GLY A 622 -11.32 -8.51 -10.64
CA GLY A 622 -10.80 -8.05 -11.94
C GLY A 622 -11.89 -7.95 -13.00
N GLY A 623 -13.15 -7.94 -12.57
CA GLY A 623 -14.34 -7.82 -13.41
C GLY A 623 -14.90 -6.41 -13.47
N GLY A 624 -14.15 -5.35 -13.13
CA GLY A 624 -14.56 -3.97 -13.34
C GLY A 624 -14.56 -3.56 -14.82
N ILE A 625 -14.52 -2.25 -15.08
CA ILE A 625 -14.54 -1.70 -16.44
C ILE A 625 -13.50 -0.61 -16.68
N ASP A 626 -13.18 0.24 -15.70
CA ASP A 626 -12.40 1.44 -15.93
C ASP A 626 -10.92 1.15 -16.19
N ARG A 627 -10.27 0.23 -15.45
CA ARG A 627 -8.91 -0.23 -15.81
C ARG A 627 -8.89 -0.93 -17.16
N HIS A 628 -9.99 -1.58 -17.54
CA HIS A 628 -10.08 -2.24 -18.84
C HIS A 628 -10.15 -1.20 -19.99
N LEU A 629 -11.06 -0.22 -19.90
CA LEU A 629 -11.22 0.85 -20.89
C LEU A 629 -9.94 1.69 -21.04
N PHE A 630 -9.29 2.05 -19.93
CA PHE A 630 -8.00 2.72 -19.91
C PHE A 630 -6.90 1.90 -20.60
N CYS A 631 -6.83 0.59 -20.32
CA CYS A 631 -5.88 -0.30 -20.98
C CYS A 631 -6.14 -0.44 -22.50
N LEU A 632 -7.39 -0.49 -22.96
CA LEU A 632 -7.73 -0.48 -24.38
C LEU A 632 -7.26 0.83 -25.05
N TYR A 633 -7.46 1.98 -24.39
CA TYR A 633 -6.97 3.28 -24.87
C TYR A 633 -5.44 3.35 -24.97
N ILE A 634 -4.73 2.86 -23.95
CA ILE A 634 -3.26 2.73 -24.02
C ILE A 634 -2.87 1.94 -25.26
N VAL A 635 -3.49 0.78 -25.50
CA VAL A 635 -3.20 -0.04 -26.69
C VAL A 635 -3.53 0.73 -27.98
N SER A 636 -4.64 1.48 -28.06
CA SER A 636 -4.98 2.24 -29.28
C SER A 636 -3.92 3.30 -29.59
N LYS A 637 -3.42 4.01 -28.57
CA LYS A 637 -2.32 4.97 -28.73
C LYS A 637 -0.99 4.31 -29.13
N TYR A 638 -0.68 3.10 -28.65
CA TYR A 638 0.48 2.33 -29.15
C TYR A 638 0.33 1.88 -30.61
N LEU A 639 -0.90 1.74 -31.12
CA LEU A 639 -1.19 1.38 -32.52
C LEU A 639 -1.40 2.60 -33.44
N GLY A 640 -1.34 3.83 -32.90
CA GLY A 640 -1.64 5.06 -33.64
C GLY A 640 -3.13 5.28 -33.94
N GLU A 641 -4.03 4.61 -33.22
CA GLU A 641 -5.47 4.62 -33.48
C GLU A 641 -6.26 5.55 -32.53
N GLU A 642 -7.02 6.46 -33.13
CA GLU A 642 -8.05 7.26 -32.45
C GLU A 642 -9.31 6.42 -32.25
N SER A 643 -9.96 6.58 -31.09
CA SER A 643 -11.29 6.03 -30.82
C SER A 643 -12.15 7.14 -30.19
N PRO A 644 -13.21 7.62 -30.86
CA PRO A 644 -14.11 8.62 -30.28
C PRO A 644 -14.74 8.11 -28.98
N PHE A 645 -15.16 6.85 -28.94
CA PHE A 645 -15.66 6.18 -27.74
C PHE A 645 -14.68 6.25 -26.56
N LEU A 646 -13.44 5.75 -26.72
CA LEU A 646 -12.48 5.75 -25.61
C LEU A 646 -12.02 7.16 -25.22
N LYS A 647 -11.96 8.09 -26.18
CA LYS A 647 -11.63 9.51 -25.92
C LYS A 647 -12.69 10.19 -25.06
N GLU A 648 -13.96 9.90 -25.29
CA GLU A 648 -15.07 10.47 -24.53
C GLU A 648 -15.20 9.81 -23.13
N VAL A 649 -15.18 8.47 -23.08
CA VAL A 649 -15.17 7.66 -21.83
C VAL A 649 -14.07 8.11 -20.86
N LEU A 650 -12.88 8.43 -21.36
CA LEU A 650 -11.74 8.85 -20.53
C LEU A 650 -11.66 10.37 -20.33
N SER A 651 -12.63 11.13 -20.83
CA SER A 651 -12.84 12.55 -20.50
C SER A 651 -13.87 12.75 -19.37
N GLU A 652 -14.53 11.68 -18.91
CA GLU A 652 -15.48 11.74 -17.80
C GLU A 652 -14.80 12.21 -16.50
N THR A 653 -15.34 13.26 -15.88
CA THR A 653 -14.75 13.89 -14.68
C THR A 653 -15.27 13.25 -13.39
N TRP A 654 -14.36 12.67 -12.61
CA TRP A 654 -14.64 12.04 -11.31
C TRP A 654 -14.84 13.08 -10.18
N ARG A 655 -15.97 13.78 -10.20
CA ARG A 655 -16.31 14.87 -9.26
C ARG A 655 -16.51 14.41 -7.81
N LEU A 656 -16.61 13.11 -7.55
CA LEU A 656 -16.55 12.55 -6.21
C LEU A 656 -15.58 11.37 -6.24
N SER A 657 -14.38 11.55 -5.69
CA SER A 657 -13.34 10.53 -5.67
C SER A 657 -13.14 10.01 -4.26
N THR A 658 -13.30 8.70 -4.08
CA THR A 658 -13.42 8.08 -2.75
C THR A 658 -12.47 6.90 -2.55
N SER A 659 -12.07 6.66 -1.31
CA SER A 659 -11.24 5.50 -0.94
C SER A 659 -11.51 5.07 0.50
N GLN A 660 -11.55 3.74 0.72
CA GLN A 660 -11.51 3.17 2.06
C GLN A 660 -10.10 2.64 2.37
N THR A 661 -9.44 3.16 3.40
CA THR A 661 -8.24 2.50 3.95
C THR A 661 -8.65 1.45 5.00
N PRO A 662 -8.23 0.17 4.86
CA PRO A 662 -8.47 -0.86 5.87
C PRO A 662 -7.49 -0.76 7.04
N LEU A 663 -8.01 -0.92 8.26
CA LEU A 663 -7.26 -0.80 9.51
C LEU A 663 -7.27 -2.10 10.35
N GLN A 664 -6.33 -2.18 11.28
CA GLN A 664 -5.95 -3.38 12.04
C GLN A 664 -5.47 -4.52 11.15
N GLN A 665 -4.76 -4.19 10.06
CA GLN A 665 -4.15 -5.19 9.18
C GLN A 665 -3.08 -6.05 9.87
N VAL A 666 -2.51 -5.59 11.00
CA VAL A 666 -1.46 -6.29 11.76
C VAL A 666 -1.94 -6.82 13.13
N GLU A 667 -3.17 -6.50 13.57
CA GLU A 667 -3.79 -6.94 14.84
C GLU A 667 -2.89 -6.79 16.11
N LEU A 668 -2.03 -5.76 16.15
CA LEU A 668 -0.99 -5.65 17.20
C LEU A 668 -1.49 -5.14 18.56
N PHE A 669 -2.64 -4.47 18.60
CA PHE A 669 -3.29 -3.97 19.82
C PHE A 669 -4.81 -3.84 19.61
N ASP A 670 -5.53 -3.69 20.72
CA ASP A 670 -6.99 -3.54 20.75
C ASP A 670 -7.41 -2.07 21.01
N PHE A 671 -8.37 -1.58 20.23
CA PHE A 671 -8.93 -0.24 20.37
C PHE A 671 -9.89 -0.09 21.56
N VAL A 672 -10.46 -1.17 22.13
CA VAL A 672 -11.34 -1.05 23.30
C VAL A 672 -10.54 -0.73 24.56
N ASN A 673 -9.38 -1.37 24.73
CA ASN A 673 -8.46 -1.09 25.84
C ASN A 673 -7.53 0.11 25.60
N HIS A 674 -7.30 0.51 24.34
CA HIS A 674 -6.44 1.63 23.96
C HIS A 674 -7.10 2.58 22.94
N PRO A 675 -8.21 3.25 23.29
CA PRO A 675 -9.00 4.07 22.36
C PRO A 675 -8.24 5.31 21.85
N ASP A 676 -7.34 5.88 22.66
CA ASP A 676 -6.55 7.05 22.27
C ASP A 676 -5.60 6.75 21.11
N TYR A 677 -5.09 5.50 21.03
CA TYR A 677 -4.09 5.04 20.06
C TYR A 677 -4.66 4.78 18.65
N THR A 678 -5.77 5.43 18.32
CA THR A 678 -6.46 5.34 17.04
C THR A 678 -5.82 6.23 15.96
N THR A 679 -6.36 6.20 14.74
CA THR A 679 -5.89 6.96 13.58
C THR A 679 -6.98 7.84 12.99
N CYS A 680 -6.59 8.99 12.42
CA CYS A 680 -7.45 9.79 11.56
C CYS A 680 -7.72 9.11 10.21
N GLY A 681 -6.86 8.18 9.80
CA GLY A 681 -6.70 7.75 8.40
C GLY A 681 -5.82 8.74 7.63
N GLY A 682 -5.49 8.40 6.39
CA GLY A 682 -4.93 9.32 5.41
C GLY A 682 -6.02 9.99 4.57
N GLY A 683 -5.64 11.05 3.86
CA GLY A 683 -6.48 11.77 2.91
C GLY A 683 -5.67 12.29 1.72
N PHE A 684 -6.37 12.68 0.67
CA PHE A 684 -5.80 13.11 -0.61
C PHE A 684 -6.54 14.36 -1.12
N GLY A 685 -5.91 15.16 -1.98
CA GLY A 685 -6.54 16.32 -2.63
C GLY A 685 -7.59 15.91 -3.68
N PRO A 686 -8.49 16.83 -4.11
CA PRO A 686 -9.50 16.52 -5.10
C PRO A 686 -8.88 16.19 -6.47
N VAL A 687 -9.50 15.26 -7.21
CA VAL A 687 -9.06 14.84 -8.56
C VAL A 687 -9.70 15.65 -9.69
N ALA A 688 -10.59 16.59 -9.34
CA ALA A 688 -11.37 17.43 -10.24
C ALA A 688 -11.58 18.80 -9.59
N ASP A 689 -11.46 19.88 -10.37
CA ASP A 689 -11.51 21.24 -9.83
C ASP A 689 -12.88 21.64 -9.29
N ASP A 690 -13.95 20.98 -9.73
CA ASP A 690 -15.34 21.20 -9.30
C ASP A 690 -15.93 20.00 -8.52
N GLY A 691 -15.05 19.25 -7.86
CA GLY A 691 -15.38 18.03 -7.12
C GLY A 691 -14.67 17.88 -5.77
N TYR A 692 -14.89 16.72 -5.15
CA TYR A 692 -14.40 16.36 -3.82
C TYR A 692 -13.50 15.12 -3.84
N GLY A 693 -12.44 15.13 -3.04
CA GLY A 693 -11.78 13.91 -2.54
C GLY A 693 -12.37 13.51 -1.19
N VAL A 694 -12.70 12.23 -0.99
CA VAL A 694 -13.21 11.70 0.30
C VAL A 694 -12.53 10.37 0.65
N SER A 695 -11.52 10.43 1.52
CA SER A 695 -11.00 9.23 2.18
C SER A 695 -11.83 8.91 3.42
N TYR A 696 -12.07 7.63 3.71
CA TYR A 696 -12.71 7.20 4.95
C TYR A 696 -12.12 5.94 5.54
N ILE A 697 -12.20 5.86 6.87
CA ILE A 697 -11.74 4.73 7.67
C ILE A 697 -12.76 4.36 8.74
N ILE A 698 -12.74 3.11 9.18
CA ILE A 698 -13.74 2.55 10.10
C ILE A 698 -13.03 1.91 11.30
N ILE A 699 -13.16 2.51 12.48
CA ILE A 699 -12.41 2.17 13.70
C ILE A 699 -13.31 1.56 14.77
N GLY A 700 -12.81 0.49 15.41
CA GLY A 700 -13.55 -0.25 16.43
C GLY A 700 -14.93 -0.66 15.91
N GLU A 701 -15.94 -0.67 16.77
CA GLU A 701 -17.34 -0.81 16.33
C GLU A 701 -18.09 0.54 16.27
N ASN A 702 -17.52 1.63 16.79
CA ASN A 702 -18.24 2.87 17.12
C ASN A 702 -17.70 4.17 16.47
N MET A 703 -16.65 4.12 15.65
CA MET A 703 -16.07 5.33 15.03
C MET A 703 -15.87 5.20 13.52
N ILE A 704 -16.12 6.29 12.80
CA ILE A 704 -15.78 6.48 11.38
C ILE A 704 -15.08 7.83 11.28
N ASN A 705 -13.90 7.89 10.64
CA ASN A 705 -13.24 9.17 10.35
C ASN A 705 -13.20 9.38 8.83
N LEU A 706 -13.44 10.61 8.39
CA LEU A 706 -13.36 11.00 6.98
C LEU A 706 -12.35 12.14 6.80
N HIS A 707 -11.70 12.18 5.64
CA HIS A 707 -10.93 13.33 5.14
C HIS A 707 -11.59 13.79 3.85
N ILE A 708 -12.06 15.03 3.84
CA ILE A 708 -12.82 15.63 2.75
C ILE A 708 -11.99 16.79 2.20
N SER A 709 -11.75 16.80 0.90
CA SER A 709 -10.98 17.86 0.24
C SER A 709 -11.70 18.38 -0.99
N CYS A 710 -11.53 19.67 -1.29
CA CYS A 710 -11.99 20.31 -2.52
C CYS A 710 -11.11 21.54 -2.83
N LYS A 711 -11.57 22.47 -3.68
CA LYS A 711 -10.84 23.69 -4.01
C LYS A 711 -11.58 24.94 -3.57
N HIS A 712 -10.88 25.86 -2.91
CA HIS A 712 -11.40 27.19 -2.55
C HIS A 712 -11.76 28.01 -3.80
N SER A 713 -11.05 27.83 -4.91
CA SER A 713 -11.33 28.45 -6.21
C SER A 713 -12.66 28.03 -6.84
N CYS A 714 -13.29 26.95 -6.37
CA CYS A 714 -14.60 26.51 -6.85
C CYS A 714 -15.72 26.88 -5.87
N PRO A 715 -16.54 27.92 -6.15
CA PRO A 715 -17.61 28.38 -5.25
C PRO A 715 -18.81 27.41 -5.17
N GLN A 716 -18.68 26.20 -5.74
CA GLN A 716 -19.65 25.12 -5.69
C GLN A 716 -19.23 23.98 -4.75
N THR A 717 -18.02 24.03 -4.17
CA THR A 717 -17.50 23.02 -3.25
C THR A 717 -17.05 23.63 -1.93
N ASP A 718 -17.34 22.94 -0.83
CA ASP A 718 -17.03 23.37 0.54
C ASP A 718 -16.88 22.09 1.40
N SER A 719 -15.68 21.82 1.91
CA SER A 719 -15.36 20.56 2.61
C SER A 719 -16.10 20.42 3.94
N HIS A 720 -16.32 21.54 4.65
CA HIS A 720 -16.98 21.59 5.95
C HIS A 720 -18.49 21.41 5.81
N LYS A 721 -19.10 22.13 4.87
CA LYS A 721 -20.52 21.99 4.52
C LYS A 721 -20.81 20.59 4.00
N PHE A 722 -19.97 20.05 3.11
CA PHE A 722 -20.16 18.69 2.61
C PHE A 722 -19.95 17.65 3.72
N GLY A 723 -19.02 17.86 4.65
CA GLY A 723 -18.88 17.06 5.86
C GLY A 723 -20.15 17.06 6.74
N ALA A 724 -20.78 18.23 6.93
CA ALA A 724 -22.05 18.33 7.63
C ALA A 724 -23.20 17.61 6.89
N ASP A 725 -23.29 17.76 5.57
CA ASP A 725 -24.25 17.04 4.72
C ASP A 725 -24.04 15.51 4.80
N ILE A 726 -22.79 15.04 4.82
CA ILE A 726 -22.42 13.62 5.01
C ILE A 726 -22.81 13.12 6.40
N LYS A 727 -22.48 13.86 7.48
CA LYS A 727 -22.87 13.47 8.84
C LYS A 727 -24.40 13.39 8.97
N LYS A 728 -25.13 14.34 8.37
CA LYS A 728 -26.60 14.30 8.31
C LYS A 728 -27.11 13.08 7.54
N ALA A 729 -26.61 12.84 6.32
CA ALA A 729 -27.00 11.68 5.52
C ALA A 729 -26.74 10.35 6.24
N LEU A 730 -25.59 10.21 6.92
CA LEU A 730 -25.24 9.05 7.74
C LEU A 730 -26.22 8.82 8.90
N MET A 731 -26.66 9.88 9.58
CA MET A 731 -27.62 9.80 10.69
C MET A 731 -29.06 9.53 10.21
N ASP A 732 -29.51 10.19 9.14
CA ASP A 732 -30.83 9.97 8.54
C ASP A 732 -31.00 8.52 8.06
N LEU A 733 -29.96 7.96 7.43
CA LEU A 733 -29.91 6.55 7.02
C LEU A 733 -29.92 5.60 8.22
N LEU A 734 -29.29 5.98 9.34
CA LEU A 734 -29.29 5.17 10.55
C LEU A 734 -30.66 5.16 11.22
N GLU A 735 -31.39 6.28 11.23
CA GLU A 735 -32.79 6.32 11.70
C GLU A 735 -33.69 5.47 10.79
N LEU A 736 -33.61 5.66 9.46
CA LEU A 736 -34.39 4.92 8.47
C LEU A 736 -34.21 3.40 8.61
N MET A 737 -32.97 2.95 8.79
CA MET A 737 -32.61 1.53 8.84
C MET A 737 -32.64 0.92 10.25
N SER A 738 -32.87 1.71 11.30
CA SER A 738 -33.10 1.21 12.65
C SER A 738 -34.46 0.53 12.76
N PRO A 739 -34.58 -0.54 13.58
CA PRO A 739 -35.88 -1.07 13.95
C PRO A 739 -36.65 -0.04 14.77
N GLU A 740 -37.96 0.08 14.52
CA GLU A 740 -38.83 0.92 15.34
C GLU A 740 -38.83 0.45 16.80
N LYS A 741 -38.81 1.42 17.72
CA LYS A 741 -39.03 1.13 19.14
C LYS A 741 -40.45 0.56 19.29
N PRO A 742 -40.65 -0.52 20.06
CA PRO A 742 -41.98 -1.06 20.28
C PRO A 742 -42.88 0.01 20.91
N ASP A 743 -44.03 0.20 20.29
CA ASP A 743 -45.07 1.14 20.71
C ASP A 743 -45.53 0.80 22.15
N PRO A 744 -45.31 1.68 23.15
CA PRO A 744 -45.63 1.37 24.54
C PRO A 744 -47.13 1.23 24.78
N SER A 745 -48.00 1.64 23.84
CA SER A 745 -49.44 1.39 23.90
C SER A 745 -49.85 -0.03 23.49
N LYS A 746 -48.92 -0.84 22.94
CA LYS A 746 -49.16 -2.20 22.44
C LYS A 746 -48.47 -3.30 23.26
N ALA A 747 -48.07 -2.99 24.50
CA ALA A 747 -47.57 -3.99 25.43
C ALA A 747 -48.73 -4.88 25.95
N GLU A 748 -48.94 -6.04 25.33
CA GLU A 748 -50.00 -6.98 25.74
C GLU A 748 -49.83 -7.47 27.19
N SER A 749 -50.96 -7.57 27.91
CA SER A 749 -51.01 -7.98 29.31
C SER A 749 -50.46 -9.40 29.53
N PRO A 750 -49.67 -9.66 30.58
CA PRO A 750 -48.97 -10.93 30.76
C PRO A 750 -49.92 -12.10 31.09
N MET A 751 -50.16 -12.98 30.12
CA MET A 751 -50.91 -14.22 30.34
C MET A 751 -50.07 -15.29 31.08
N THR A 752 -50.37 -15.45 32.37
CA THR A 752 -50.48 -16.73 33.10
C THR A 752 -49.39 -17.79 32.83
N VAL A 753 -48.29 -17.74 33.59
CA VAL A 753 -47.23 -18.76 33.60
C VAL A 753 -47.78 -20.15 34.00
N ARG A 754 -47.70 -21.14 33.10
CA ARG A 754 -47.89 -22.56 33.42
C ARG A 754 -46.54 -23.24 33.65
N ARG A 755 -46.28 -23.68 34.89
CA ARG A 755 -45.13 -24.53 35.25
C ARG A 755 -45.25 -25.94 34.63
N ARG A 756 -44.16 -26.45 34.07
CA ARG A 756 -43.73 -27.87 34.04
C ARG A 756 -42.20 -27.84 33.91
N HIS A 757 -41.48 -28.08 35.01
CA HIS A 757 -40.93 -29.40 35.36
C HIS A 757 -39.83 -29.85 34.39
N GLU A 758 -38.60 -29.47 34.73
CA GLU A 758 -37.40 -30.19 34.29
C GLU A 758 -37.34 -31.57 34.96
N VAL A 759 -36.84 -32.56 34.24
CA VAL A 759 -36.43 -33.86 34.78
C VAL A 759 -34.98 -34.05 34.37
N ALA A 760 -34.07 -34.01 35.34
CA ALA A 760 -32.65 -34.28 35.10
C ALA A 760 -32.37 -35.78 35.26
N TYR A 761 -31.54 -36.34 34.38
CA TYR A 761 -30.73 -37.53 34.68
C TYR A 761 -29.50 -37.59 33.75
N ASN A 762 -28.33 -37.66 34.38
CA ASN A 762 -27.00 -38.05 33.87
C ASN A 762 -26.52 -37.40 32.56
#